data_AF-A0A1W2DU58-F1
#
_entry.id   AF-A0A1W2DU58-F1
#
_cell.length_a   1.000
_cell.length_b   1.000
_cell.length_c   1.000
_cell.angle_alpha   90.00
_cell.angle_beta   90.00
_cell.angle_gamma   90.00
#
_symmetry.space_group_name_H-M   'P 1'
#
loop_
_entity.id
_entity.type
_entity.pdbx_description
1 polymer ?
#
loop_
_entity_poly.entity_id
_entity_poly.type
_entity_poly.pdbx_seq_one_letter_code
_entity_poly.pdbx_strand_id
1 'polypeptide(L)'
;MTATNTETEFFDGLARYSDSILCVCEDGTTATYGEVLAAGKAALGEFDGRPLVFLCAENTIEMIGCYLVCLQRRWPVVLTGKGDQVLFDRQLEEYDPNILISTDAGRVDVKIRHKRTVALAEELAVLLSTSGSTGSPKMVKLTARNVHSNAIAIGQYLDLRSSDRAVTALKFNYSYGMSVINAIVAVGGSLLLTDRPITDDRFWQAMSERECTHFAGVPYSFEMLSRMDARLARCTSLRVVTQAGGRLAPDLVQHFAALGETQGWKFYVMYGQTEASPRIAYLPPEMAQSHPTAIGRAIPGGSIDLIAENGSLIADAGVAGELRYTGPNIFAGYATNRSELATLELSKHLFTGDIAQWNEAGLVQIVGRASRFVKPFGLRVSLDDVAEEAGKFVEGAIATGSDDQIIIGLLREHTSEGSEQEVLARLSSAYNLPAKLFSIVLIDEIPRLSNGKVDYKALTSIAAEQAVGDATHASPRNGRLEWILSRNQVLTLLVSGLWHGAAWTFVAWGFIHGLLLVLQRQVGSRIRALYPENGWPNRVSIVAQIAFVFCAVAATRVLFRSPDVDHALTIYTKILQGPYNWGALDGKAALALGACVIMTVTGVEIAAENGVWRRLFRRRRTLRCAAVLLVFLVTLAIGEFEGGRFVYVRF
;
A
#
# COMPACT_ATOMS: atom_id res chain seq x y z
N MET A 1 9.59 -48.92 14.88
CA MET A 1 9.47 -49.14 13.43
C MET A 1 10.18 -48.00 12.73
N THR A 2 11.43 -48.24 12.37
CA THR A 2 12.27 -47.37 11.54
C THR A 2 11.86 -47.55 10.09
N ALA A 3 11.20 -46.53 9.53
CA ALA A 3 11.12 -46.30 8.10
C ALA A 3 11.06 -44.78 7.91
N THR A 4 12.22 -44.15 7.77
CA THR A 4 12.34 -42.84 7.13
C THR A 4 11.92 -43.02 5.69
N ASN A 5 10.61 -42.94 5.44
CA ASN A 5 10.11 -42.58 4.13
C ASN A 5 10.79 -41.26 3.80
N THR A 6 11.65 -41.25 2.80
CA THR A 6 11.99 -40.03 2.08
C THR A 6 10.67 -39.52 1.51
N GLU A 7 9.97 -38.65 2.25
CA GLU A 7 8.77 -37.97 1.75
C GLU A 7 9.19 -37.21 0.51
N THR A 8 8.80 -37.75 -0.65
CA THR A 8 8.97 -37.09 -1.94
C THR A 8 8.33 -35.71 -1.86
N GLU A 9 9.08 -34.66 -2.16
CA GLU A 9 8.53 -33.31 -2.10
C GLU A 9 7.34 -33.16 -3.06
N PHE A 10 6.39 -32.32 -2.68
CA PHE A 10 5.10 -32.22 -3.38
C PHE A 10 5.26 -31.89 -4.87
N PHE A 11 6.30 -31.13 -5.23
CA PHE A 11 6.57 -30.70 -6.60
C PHE A 11 7.18 -31.81 -7.47
N ASP A 12 7.78 -32.85 -6.89
CA ASP A 12 8.28 -34.01 -7.64
C ASP A 12 7.12 -34.95 -8.03
N GLY A 13 6.07 -34.99 -7.22
CA GLY A 13 4.89 -35.83 -7.43
C GLY A 13 3.85 -35.27 -8.41
N LEU A 14 4.07 -34.11 -9.05
CA LEU A 14 3.04 -33.40 -9.82
C LEU A 14 2.58 -34.13 -11.08
N ALA A 15 3.37 -35.07 -11.60
CA ALA A 15 2.98 -35.87 -12.76
C ALA A 15 1.65 -36.62 -12.55
N ARG A 16 1.30 -36.96 -11.30
CA ARG A 16 0.01 -37.61 -10.97
C ARG A 16 -1.22 -36.72 -11.22
N TYR A 17 -1.02 -35.41 -11.34
CA TYR A 17 -2.07 -34.44 -11.62
C TYR A 17 -2.02 -33.93 -13.06
N SER A 18 -1.22 -34.54 -13.95
CA SER A 18 -0.92 -34.00 -15.29
C SER A 18 -2.15 -33.52 -16.06
N ASP A 19 -3.26 -34.27 -16.01
CA ASP A 19 -4.50 -33.97 -16.74
C ASP A 19 -5.49 -33.08 -15.96
N SER A 20 -5.17 -32.76 -14.70
CA SER A 20 -5.98 -31.86 -13.87
C SER A 20 -5.68 -30.40 -14.21
N ILE A 21 -6.66 -29.51 -14.06
CA ILE A 21 -6.47 -28.07 -14.28
C ILE A 21 -5.64 -27.48 -13.13
N LEU A 22 -4.54 -26.81 -13.46
CA LEU A 22 -3.76 -26.04 -12.49
C LEU A 22 -4.07 -24.54 -12.59
N CYS A 23 -4.14 -23.97 -13.78
CA CYS A 23 -4.35 -22.53 -13.96
C CYS A 23 -5.65 -22.25 -14.70
N VAL A 24 -6.38 -21.24 -14.23
CA VAL A 24 -7.55 -20.65 -14.86
C VAL A 24 -7.31 -19.15 -14.95
N CYS A 25 -7.41 -18.58 -16.14
CA CYS A 25 -7.27 -17.14 -16.36
C CYS A 25 -8.65 -16.45 -16.34
N GLU A 26 -8.66 -15.13 -16.19
CA GLU A 26 -9.89 -14.33 -16.17
C GLU A 26 -10.72 -14.49 -17.46
N ASP A 27 -10.05 -14.58 -18.61
CA ASP A 27 -10.66 -14.75 -19.93
C ASP A 27 -11.23 -16.17 -20.17
N GLY A 28 -11.09 -17.07 -19.20
CA GLY A 28 -11.56 -18.46 -19.29
C GLY A 28 -10.54 -19.43 -19.87
N THR A 29 -9.36 -18.96 -20.28
CA THR A 29 -8.25 -19.84 -20.66
C THR A 29 -7.88 -20.71 -19.48
N THR A 30 -7.65 -22.00 -19.73
CA THR A 30 -7.23 -22.95 -18.71
C THR A 30 -5.97 -23.68 -19.15
N ALA A 31 -5.15 -24.08 -18.19
CA ALA A 31 -4.00 -24.94 -18.43
C ALA A 31 -3.91 -26.02 -17.35
N THR A 32 -3.66 -27.24 -17.80
CA THR A 32 -3.43 -28.40 -16.94
C THR A 32 -2.06 -28.35 -16.27
N TYR A 33 -1.84 -29.16 -15.24
CA TYR A 33 -0.51 -29.33 -14.64
C TYR A 33 0.53 -29.72 -15.70
N GLY A 34 0.18 -30.62 -16.61
CA GLY A 34 1.07 -31.06 -17.70
C GLY A 34 1.46 -29.90 -18.61
N GLU A 35 0.49 -29.10 -19.05
CA GLU A 35 0.73 -27.93 -19.90
C GLU A 35 1.54 -26.84 -19.19
N VAL A 36 1.24 -26.55 -17.92
CA VAL A 36 1.98 -25.54 -17.13
C VAL A 36 3.44 -25.96 -16.94
N LEU A 37 3.69 -27.23 -16.60
CA LEU A 37 5.05 -27.75 -16.47
C LEU A 37 5.78 -27.80 -17.82
N ALA A 38 5.08 -28.12 -18.91
CA ALA A 38 5.64 -28.09 -20.26
C ALA A 38 6.02 -26.67 -20.69
N ALA A 39 5.17 -25.68 -20.41
CA ALA A 39 5.45 -24.27 -20.67
C ALA A 39 6.68 -23.78 -19.89
N GLY A 40 6.79 -24.14 -18.60
CA GLY A 40 7.95 -23.84 -17.77
C GLY A 40 9.24 -24.47 -18.29
N LYS A 41 9.21 -25.76 -18.67
CA LYS A 41 10.36 -26.47 -19.25
C LYS A 41 10.79 -25.85 -20.58
N ALA A 42 9.83 -25.50 -21.44
CA ALA A 42 10.09 -24.87 -22.72
C ALA A 42 10.73 -23.48 -22.55
N ALA A 43 10.26 -22.67 -21.59
CA ALA A 43 10.82 -21.36 -21.30
C ALA A 43 12.25 -21.47 -20.74
N LEU A 44 12.48 -22.35 -19.76
CA LEU A 44 13.79 -22.50 -19.10
C LEU A 44 14.85 -23.17 -19.99
N GLY A 45 14.43 -23.99 -20.95
CA GLY A 45 15.35 -24.76 -21.80
C GLY A 45 16.19 -25.76 -20.99
N GLU A 46 17.33 -26.16 -21.55
CA GLU A 46 18.35 -26.95 -20.85
C GLU A 46 19.49 -26.03 -20.40
N PHE A 47 20.12 -26.37 -19.26
CA PHE A 47 21.25 -25.63 -18.71
C PHE A 47 22.24 -26.60 -18.09
N ASP A 48 23.53 -26.43 -18.39
CA ASP A 48 24.59 -27.28 -17.85
C ASP A 48 24.94 -26.89 -16.41
N GLY A 49 24.77 -27.82 -15.48
CA GLY A 49 24.91 -27.60 -14.04
C GLY A 49 23.69 -26.97 -13.38
N ARG A 50 23.89 -26.37 -12.20
CA ARG A 50 22.83 -25.83 -11.34
C ARG A 50 22.85 -24.29 -11.32
N PRO A 51 21.98 -23.61 -12.07
CA PRO A 51 21.95 -22.15 -12.11
C PRO A 51 21.25 -21.54 -10.88
N LEU A 52 21.66 -20.33 -10.52
CA LEU A 52 20.82 -19.43 -9.72
C LEU A 52 19.87 -18.68 -10.67
N VAL A 53 18.57 -18.74 -10.39
CA VAL A 53 17.52 -18.15 -11.22
C VAL A 53 16.90 -16.95 -10.51
N PHE A 54 16.82 -15.80 -11.17
CA PHE A 54 15.92 -14.71 -10.75
C PHE A 54 14.65 -14.79 -11.59
N LEU A 55 13.50 -14.88 -10.92
CA LEU A 55 12.19 -14.99 -11.56
C LEU A 55 11.31 -13.82 -11.11
N CYS A 56 10.90 -12.99 -12.07
CA CYS A 56 9.90 -11.95 -11.86
C CYS A 56 8.52 -12.61 -11.71
N ALA A 57 8.02 -12.65 -10.47
CA ALA A 57 6.83 -13.36 -10.09
C ALA A 57 5.55 -12.64 -10.55
N GLU A 58 5.03 -13.06 -11.71
CA GLU A 58 3.77 -12.56 -12.29
C GLU A 58 2.74 -13.68 -12.38
N ASN A 59 1.46 -13.35 -12.21
CA ASN A 59 0.38 -14.33 -12.17
C ASN A 59 0.01 -14.83 -13.58
N THR A 60 0.95 -15.49 -14.27
CA THR A 60 0.75 -16.09 -15.60
C THR A 60 1.08 -17.58 -15.58
N ILE A 61 0.51 -18.34 -16.51
CA ILE A 61 0.73 -19.79 -16.65
C ILE A 61 2.22 -20.11 -16.74
N GLU A 62 2.95 -19.36 -17.54
CA GLU A 62 4.37 -19.60 -17.80
C GLU A 62 5.24 -19.29 -16.60
N MET A 63 4.93 -18.24 -15.81
CA MET A 63 5.69 -17.91 -14.61
C MET A 63 5.46 -18.91 -13.48
N ILE A 64 4.22 -19.38 -13.31
CA ILE A 64 3.92 -20.51 -12.42
C ILE A 64 4.68 -21.77 -12.88
N GLY A 65 4.68 -22.06 -14.17
CA GLY A 65 5.43 -23.15 -14.78
C GLY A 65 6.93 -23.06 -14.51
N CYS A 66 7.55 -21.89 -14.75
CA CYS A 66 8.97 -21.66 -14.51
C CYS A 66 9.32 -21.87 -13.03
N TYR A 67 8.50 -21.37 -12.11
CA TYR A 67 8.70 -21.56 -10.67
C TYR A 67 8.65 -23.04 -10.27
N LEU A 68 7.61 -23.77 -10.69
CA LEU A 68 7.48 -25.20 -10.36
C LEU A 68 8.58 -26.05 -10.98
N VAL A 69 9.00 -25.75 -12.22
CA VAL A 69 10.09 -26.46 -12.88
C VAL A 69 11.44 -26.15 -12.24
N CYS A 70 11.68 -24.93 -11.74
CA CYS A 70 12.86 -24.64 -10.93
C CYS A 70 12.90 -25.52 -9.67
N LEU A 71 11.78 -25.68 -8.97
CA LEU A 71 11.70 -26.59 -7.82
C LEU A 71 11.99 -28.06 -8.21
N GLN A 72 11.36 -28.58 -9.28
CA GLN A 72 11.59 -29.95 -9.78
C GLN A 72 13.04 -30.21 -10.18
N ARG A 73 13.69 -29.23 -10.83
CA ARG A 73 15.09 -29.32 -11.25
C ARG A 73 16.07 -28.99 -10.11
N ARG A 74 15.56 -28.65 -8.92
CA ARG A 74 16.34 -28.18 -7.77
C ARG A 74 17.17 -26.94 -8.08
N TRP A 75 16.73 -26.09 -9.01
CA TRP A 75 17.38 -24.82 -9.33
C TRP A 75 16.95 -23.75 -8.32
N PRO A 76 17.86 -23.20 -7.51
CA PRO A 76 17.50 -22.16 -6.55
C PRO A 76 16.91 -20.95 -7.27
N VAL A 77 15.72 -20.53 -6.82
CA VAL A 77 14.99 -19.41 -7.42
C VAL A 77 14.84 -18.27 -6.43
N VAL A 78 15.24 -17.07 -6.86
CA VAL A 78 14.97 -15.80 -6.20
C VAL A 78 13.70 -15.25 -6.81
N LEU A 79 12.66 -15.09 -6.00
CA LEU A 79 11.39 -14.52 -6.45
C LEU A 79 11.43 -13.00 -6.30
N THR A 80 11.43 -12.30 -7.43
CA THR A 80 11.44 -10.84 -7.49
C THR A 80 10.10 -10.33 -7.99
N GLY A 81 9.80 -9.04 -7.79
CA GLY A 81 8.64 -8.40 -8.39
C GLY A 81 9.05 -7.15 -9.17
N LYS A 82 8.16 -6.61 -10.00
CA LYS A 82 8.31 -5.34 -10.75
C LYS A 82 8.34 -4.07 -9.84
N GLY A 83 8.84 -4.20 -8.61
CA GLY A 83 8.78 -3.19 -7.56
C GLY A 83 9.93 -2.20 -7.61
N ASP A 84 10.52 -1.93 -6.44
CA ASP A 84 11.65 -1.03 -6.26
C ASP A 84 12.84 -1.45 -7.14
N GLN A 85 13.04 -0.71 -8.23
CA GLN A 85 14.11 -0.97 -9.20
C GLN A 85 15.50 -0.87 -8.55
N VAL A 86 15.67 0.01 -7.57
CA VAL A 86 16.96 0.18 -6.87
C VAL A 86 17.29 -1.07 -6.07
N LEU A 87 16.29 -1.63 -5.37
CA LEU A 87 16.45 -2.89 -4.66
C LEU A 87 16.72 -4.05 -5.63
N PHE A 88 15.99 -4.11 -6.75
CA PHE A 88 16.20 -5.14 -7.76
C PHE A 88 17.61 -5.08 -8.36
N ASP A 89 18.09 -3.89 -8.74
CA ASP A 89 19.43 -3.70 -9.30
C ASP A 89 20.51 -4.11 -8.30
N ARG A 90 20.37 -3.71 -7.03
CA ARG A 90 21.29 -4.13 -5.96
C ARG A 90 21.30 -5.65 -5.76
N GLN A 91 20.14 -6.29 -5.76
CA GLN A 91 20.05 -7.75 -5.68
C GLN A 91 20.68 -8.41 -6.91
N LEU A 92 20.48 -7.84 -8.09
CA LEU A 92 21.04 -8.33 -9.34
C LEU A 92 22.57 -8.24 -9.36
N GLU A 93 23.15 -7.21 -8.73
CA GLU A 93 24.59 -7.03 -8.52
C GLU A 93 25.15 -8.02 -7.49
N GLU A 94 24.53 -8.12 -6.31
CA GLU A 94 25.04 -8.92 -5.17
C GLU A 94 24.92 -10.43 -5.39
N TYR A 95 23.87 -10.88 -6.08
CA TYR A 95 23.64 -12.30 -6.33
C TYR A 95 24.03 -12.76 -7.73
N ASP A 96 24.15 -11.84 -8.69
CA ASP A 96 24.60 -12.07 -10.05
C ASP A 96 24.08 -13.40 -10.67
N PRO A 97 22.75 -13.56 -10.80
CA PRO A 97 22.13 -14.83 -11.21
C PRO A 97 22.58 -15.29 -12.59
N ASN A 98 22.54 -16.61 -12.80
CA ASN A 98 22.81 -17.23 -14.09
C ASN A 98 21.71 -16.93 -15.11
N ILE A 99 20.46 -16.98 -14.66
CA ILE A 99 19.27 -16.83 -15.50
C ILE A 99 18.39 -15.74 -14.89
N LEU A 100 17.93 -14.80 -15.73
CA LEU A 100 16.89 -13.84 -15.39
C LEU A 100 15.64 -14.16 -16.22
N ILE A 101 14.49 -14.27 -15.57
CA ILE A 101 13.19 -14.55 -16.18
C ILE A 101 12.27 -13.37 -15.88
N SER A 102 11.75 -12.77 -16.94
CA SER A 102 10.82 -11.63 -16.88
C SER A 102 9.74 -11.77 -17.95
N THR A 103 8.80 -10.83 -17.99
CA THR A 103 7.92 -10.66 -19.15
C THR A 103 8.32 -9.44 -19.97
N ASP A 104 8.33 -9.59 -21.29
CA ASP A 104 8.40 -8.49 -22.24
C ASP A 104 7.22 -8.57 -23.21
N ALA A 105 6.46 -7.48 -23.35
CA ALA A 105 5.23 -7.41 -24.13
C ALA A 105 4.25 -8.58 -23.90
N GLY A 106 4.15 -9.08 -22.67
CA GLY A 106 3.27 -10.19 -22.29
C GLY A 106 3.79 -11.59 -22.66
N ARG A 107 5.05 -11.71 -23.12
CA ARG A 107 5.72 -12.98 -23.38
C ARG A 107 6.85 -13.18 -22.38
N VAL A 108 7.12 -14.43 -22.02
CA VAL A 108 8.27 -14.75 -21.17
C VAL A 108 9.56 -14.45 -21.92
N ASP A 109 10.42 -13.66 -21.28
CA ASP A 109 11.79 -13.37 -21.70
C ASP A 109 12.75 -14.06 -20.73
N VAL A 110 13.66 -14.87 -21.28
CA VAL A 110 14.66 -15.63 -20.52
C VAL A 110 16.05 -15.19 -20.97
N LYS A 111 16.75 -14.50 -20.07
CA LYS A 111 18.10 -14.00 -20.30
C LYS A 111 19.12 -14.84 -19.55
N ILE A 112 19.92 -15.59 -20.29
CA ILE A 112 21.11 -16.25 -19.76
C ILE A 112 22.21 -15.20 -19.60
N ARG A 113 22.54 -14.84 -18.35
CA ARG A 113 23.61 -13.91 -18.02
C ARG A 113 24.97 -14.61 -17.96
N HIS A 114 25.01 -15.80 -17.36
CA HIS A 114 26.23 -16.56 -17.13
C HIS A 114 26.03 -18.05 -17.36
N LYS A 115 26.88 -18.66 -18.19
CA LYS A 115 26.86 -20.11 -18.43
C LYS A 115 27.54 -20.92 -17.33
N ARG A 116 28.56 -20.34 -16.67
CA ARG A 116 29.28 -21.02 -15.59
C ARG A 116 28.49 -20.90 -14.27
N THR A 117 28.33 -22.01 -13.59
CA THR A 117 27.69 -22.07 -12.28
C THR A 117 28.71 -21.88 -11.16
N VAL A 118 28.21 -21.47 -9.99
CA VAL A 118 28.97 -21.41 -8.74
C VAL A 118 28.44 -22.46 -7.78
N ALA A 119 29.17 -22.73 -6.70
CA ALA A 119 28.70 -23.63 -5.66
C ALA A 119 27.42 -23.05 -5.01
N LEU A 120 26.38 -23.86 -4.94
CA LEU A 120 25.10 -23.58 -4.28
C LEU A 120 24.77 -24.78 -3.39
N ALA A 121 24.33 -24.55 -2.16
CA ALA A 121 23.98 -25.62 -1.24
C ALA A 121 22.86 -26.50 -1.82
N GLU A 122 23.04 -27.82 -1.81
CA GLU A 122 22.17 -28.80 -2.50
C GLU A 122 20.68 -28.62 -2.18
N GLU A 123 20.35 -28.43 -0.91
CA GLU A 123 18.97 -28.29 -0.43
C GLU A 123 18.35 -26.91 -0.67
N LEU A 124 19.12 -25.89 -1.05
CA LEU A 124 18.60 -24.53 -1.29
C LEU A 124 17.58 -24.55 -2.44
N ALA A 125 16.39 -24.00 -2.23
CA ALA A 125 15.32 -24.02 -3.22
C ALA A 125 14.79 -22.62 -3.55
N VAL A 126 14.50 -21.82 -2.53
CA VAL A 126 13.89 -20.50 -2.72
C VAL A 126 14.61 -19.45 -1.89
N LEU A 127 14.79 -18.27 -2.47
CA LEU A 127 15.31 -17.08 -1.83
C LEU A 127 14.23 -15.99 -1.87
N LEU A 128 13.95 -15.40 -0.71
CA LEU A 128 12.94 -14.35 -0.56
C LEU A 128 13.51 -13.16 0.20
N SER A 129 13.20 -11.96 -0.28
CA SER A 129 13.50 -10.73 0.46
C SER A 129 12.54 -10.58 1.64
N THR A 130 13.02 -9.99 2.73
CA THR A 130 12.16 -9.57 3.85
C THR A 130 11.61 -8.18 3.59
N SER A 131 10.32 -7.95 3.86
CA SER A 131 9.66 -6.66 3.64
C SER A 131 10.22 -5.49 4.47
N GLY A 132 11.07 -5.77 5.46
CA GLY A 132 11.59 -4.76 6.40
C GLY A 132 13.05 -4.43 6.29
N SER A 133 13.61 -4.57 5.10
CA SER A 133 14.97 -4.13 4.84
C SER A 133 14.96 -3.20 3.63
N THR A 134 14.46 -1.98 3.83
CA THR A 134 14.47 -0.93 2.80
C THR A 134 15.90 -0.80 2.24
N GLY A 135 16.08 -1.22 1.00
CA GLY A 135 17.37 -1.23 0.31
C GLY A 135 18.33 -2.39 0.61
N SER A 136 18.07 -3.32 1.52
CA SER A 136 19.03 -4.42 1.77
C SER A 136 18.90 -5.53 0.72
N PRO A 137 20.01 -6.09 0.19
CA PRO A 137 19.99 -7.29 -0.63
C PRO A 137 19.76 -8.57 0.20
N LYS A 138 19.35 -8.46 1.47
CA LYS A 138 19.29 -9.61 2.38
C LYS A 138 18.15 -10.55 1.98
N MET A 139 18.46 -11.82 1.83
CA MET A 139 17.52 -12.87 1.45
C MET A 139 17.43 -13.94 2.53
N VAL A 140 16.23 -14.47 2.73
CA VAL A 140 15.96 -15.68 3.51
C VAL A 140 16.24 -16.89 2.61
N LYS A 141 17.12 -17.79 3.05
CA LYS A 141 17.39 -19.07 2.37
C LYS A 141 16.36 -20.11 2.79
N LEU A 142 15.50 -20.55 1.88
CA LEU A 142 14.55 -21.64 2.11
C LEU A 142 15.00 -22.90 1.38
N THR A 143 15.03 -24.01 2.10
CA THR A 143 15.32 -25.32 1.51
C THR A 143 14.08 -25.94 0.87
N ALA A 144 14.27 -26.93 0.00
CA ALA A 144 13.20 -27.75 -0.55
C ALA A 144 12.29 -28.33 0.54
N ARG A 145 12.91 -28.88 1.59
CA ARG A 145 12.20 -29.39 2.78
C ARG A 145 11.41 -28.31 3.51
N ASN A 146 11.93 -27.09 3.62
CA ASN A 146 11.20 -26.02 4.28
C ASN A 146 9.91 -25.66 3.54
N VAL A 147 10.03 -25.49 2.22
CA VAL A 147 8.90 -25.18 1.33
C VAL A 147 7.88 -26.31 1.32
N HIS A 148 8.34 -27.56 1.23
CA HIS A 148 7.48 -28.74 1.22
C HIS A 148 6.71 -28.92 2.54
N SER A 149 7.41 -28.98 3.67
CA SER A 149 6.79 -29.23 4.97
C SER A 149 5.75 -28.16 5.32
N ASN A 150 6.00 -26.91 4.95
CA ASN A 150 5.03 -25.85 5.15
C ASN A 150 3.77 -25.99 4.27
N ALA A 151 3.95 -26.31 2.98
CA ALA A 151 2.83 -26.52 2.06
C ALA A 151 1.91 -27.66 2.53
N ILE A 152 2.50 -28.76 3.00
CA ILE A 152 1.76 -29.91 3.55
C ILE A 152 1.01 -29.52 4.84
N ALA A 153 1.67 -28.82 5.77
CA ALA A 153 1.02 -28.36 6.99
C ALA A 153 -0.17 -27.44 6.68
N ILE A 154 -0.02 -26.49 5.75
CA ILE A 154 -1.10 -25.61 5.29
C ILE A 154 -2.26 -26.39 4.71
N GLY A 155 -1.98 -27.34 3.80
CA GLY A 155 -2.99 -28.20 3.22
C GLY A 155 -3.79 -28.97 4.28
N GLN A 156 -3.12 -29.47 5.31
CA GLN A 156 -3.75 -30.23 6.40
C GLN A 156 -4.70 -29.37 7.25
N TYR A 157 -4.23 -28.25 7.82
CA TYR A 157 -5.08 -27.51 8.78
C TYR A 157 -6.17 -26.67 8.11
N LEU A 158 -6.01 -26.29 6.84
CA LEU A 158 -7.06 -25.64 6.05
C LEU A 158 -8.05 -26.66 5.44
N ASP A 159 -7.78 -27.96 5.56
CA ASP A 159 -8.51 -29.04 4.88
C ASP A 159 -8.59 -28.77 3.37
N LEU A 160 -7.44 -28.46 2.74
CA LEU A 160 -7.37 -28.24 1.29
C LEU A 160 -7.51 -29.56 0.52
N ARG A 161 -8.17 -29.48 -0.63
CA ARG A 161 -8.56 -30.60 -1.49
C ARG A 161 -8.17 -30.30 -2.92
N SER A 162 -8.08 -31.33 -3.76
CA SER A 162 -7.87 -31.17 -5.20
C SER A 162 -9.00 -30.41 -5.90
N SER A 163 -10.18 -30.33 -5.29
CA SER A 163 -11.30 -29.52 -5.77
C SER A 163 -11.17 -28.03 -5.44
N ASP A 164 -10.20 -27.63 -4.62
CA ASP A 164 -10.06 -26.23 -4.25
C ASP A 164 -9.43 -25.39 -5.34
N ARG A 165 -9.91 -24.15 -5.45
CA ARG A 165 -9.38 -23.13 -6.35
C ARG A 165 -9.05 -21.87 -5.57
N ALA A 166 -7.77 -21.52 -5.53
CA ALA A 166 -7.32 -20.27 -4.91
C ALA A 166 -7.13 -19.17 -5.93
N VAL A 167 -7.60 -17.97 -5.62
CA VAL A 167 -7.28 -16.79 -6.43
C VAL A 167 -5.90 -16.24 -6.08
N THR A 168 -5.13 -15.79 -7.07
CA THR A 168 -3.81 -15.15 -6.87
C THR A 168 -3.95 -13.69 -6.42
N ALA A 169 -4.70 -13.45 -5.35
CA ALA A 169 -4.90 -12.10 -4.79
C ALA A 169 -3.62 -11.47 -4.21
N LEU A 170 -2.61 -12.30 -3.94
CA LEU A 170 -1.32 -11.90 -3.39
C LEU A 170 -0.22 -12.26 -4.39
N LYS A 171 0.71 -11.34 -4.61
CA LYS A 171 1.88 -11.60 -5.46
C LYS A 171 2.76 -12.68 -4.81
N PHE A 172 3.24 -13.63 -5.59
CA PHE A 172 4.00 -14.76 -5.06
C PHE A 172 5.51 -14.53 -4.91
N ASN A 173 6.02 -13.33 -5.24
CA ASN A 173 7.31 -12.89 -4.71
C ASN A 173 7.26 -12.55 -3.22
N TYR A 174 6.07 -12.41 -2.64
CA TYR A 174 5.91 -12.38 -1.19
C TYR A 174 5.70 -13.80 -0.66
N SER A 175 6.31 -14.09 0.49
CA SER A 175 6.27 -15.40 1.13
C SER A 175 4.85 -15.93 1.31
N TYR A 176 3.89 -15.09 1.70
CA TYR A 176 2.48 -15.46 1.81
C TYR A 176 1.90 -15.91 0.45
N GLY A 177 1.99 -15.09 -0.60
CA GLY A 177 1.48 -15.46 -1.93
C GLY A 177 2.07 -16.78 -2.44
N MET A 178 3.38 -16.97 -2.26
CA MET A 178 4.08 -18.23 -2.56
C MET A 178 3.49 -19.42 -1.80
N SER A 179 3.25 -19.28 -0.49
CA SER A 179 2.71 -20.38 0.32
C SER A 179 1.29 -20.81 -0.08
N VAL A 180 0.46 -19.88 -0.57
CA VAL A 180 -0.89 -20.20 -1.07
C VAL A 180 -0.78 -21.08 -2.32
N ILE A 181 0.08 -20.70 -3.27
CA ILE A 181 0.34 -21.48 -4.48
C ILE A 181 0.85 -22.87 -4.11
N ASN A 182 1.89 -22.95 -3.27
CA ASN A 182 2.49 -24.22 -2.90
C ASN A 182 1.49 -25.16 -2.21
N ALA A 183 0.66 -24.64 -1.29
CA ALA A 183 -0.33 -25.45 -0.58
C ALA A 183 -1.43 -26.00 -1.52
N ILE A 184 -1.90 -25.18 -2.46
CA ILE A 184 -2.90 -25.60 -3.46
C ILE A 184 -2.32 -26.63 -4.44
N VAL A 185 -1.11 -26.38 -4.94
CA VAL A 185 -0.39 -27.29 -5.82
C VAL A 185 -0.11 -28.63 -5.13
N ALA A 186 0.25 -28.60 -3.84
CA ALA A 186 0.54 -29.81 -3.07
C ALA A 186 -0.65 -30.77 -2.95
N VAL A 187 -1.88 -30.24 -2.93
CA VAL A 187 -3.12 -31.05 -2.88
C VAL A 187 -3.72 -31.34 -4.26
N GLY A 188 -3.08 -30.88 -5.34
CA GLY A 188 -3.59 -31.03 -6.71
C GLY A 188 -4.77 -30.10 -7.04
N GLY A 189 -4.89 -28.96 -6.35
CA GLY A 189 -5.92 -27.95 -6.60
C GLY A 189 -5.62 -27.06 -7.81
N SER A 190 -6.37 -25.97 -7.96
CA SER A 190 -6.22 -25.03 -9.08
C SER A 190 -6.08 -23.56 -8.64
N LEU A 191 -5.60 -22.71 -9.54
CA LEU A 191 -5.32 -21.29 -9.32
C LEU A 191 -6.14 -20.45 -10.29
N LEU A 192 -6.90 -19.49 -9.79
CA LEU A 192 -7.43 -18.39 -10.61
C LEU A 192 -6.38 -17.29 -10.68
N LEU A 193 -5.76 -17.13 -11.85
CA LEU A 193 -4.73 -16.15 -12.12
C LEU A 193 -5.35 -14.78 -12.42
N THR A 194 -4.98 -13.78 -11.64
CA THR A 194 -5.39 -12.38 -11.82
C THR A 194 -4.38 -11.43 -11.21
N ASP A 195 -4.18 -10.27 -11.86
CA ASP A 195 -3.45 -9.13 -11.32
C ASP A 195 -4.39 -7.99 -10.90
N ARG A 196 -5.70 -8.22 -10.94
CA ARG A 196 -6.67 -7.19 -10.54
C ARG A 196 -6.59 -6.94 -9.04
N PRO A 197 -6.63 -5.68 -8.60
CA PRO A 197 -6.77 -5.39 -7.20
C PRO A 197 -8.15 -5.83 -6.72
N ILE A 198 -8.24 -6.21 -5.44
CA ILE A 198 -9.52 -6.59 -4.80
C ILE A 198 -10.55 -5.44 -4.79
N THR A 199 -10.15 -4.21 -5.15
CA THR A 199 -11.04 -3.06 -5.35
C THR A 199 -11.86 -3.16 -6.63
N ASP A 200 -11.36 -3.84 -7.66
CA ASP A 200 -12.02 -3.99 -8.95
C ASP A 200 -13.16 -5.03 -8.82
N ASP A 201 -14.39 -4.66 -9.19
CA ASP A 201 -15.52 -5.59 -9.15
C ASP A 201 -15.34 -6.79 -10.09
N ARG A 202 -14.53 -6.65 -11.14
CA ARG A 202 -14.20 -7.76 -12.06
C ARG A 202 -13.40 -8.87 -11.37
N PHE A 203 -12.62 -8.53 -10.35
CA PHE A 203 -11.95 -9.54 -9.52
C PHE A 203 -12.99 -10.47 -8.85
N TRP A 204 -14.02 -9.87 -8.25
CA TRP A 204 -15.09 -10.61 -7.56
C TRP A 204 -16.03 -11.33 -8.52
N GLN A 205 -16.23 -10.77 -9.73
CA GLN A 205 -16.93 -11.46 -10.80
C GLN A 205 -16.16 -12.71 -11.23
N ALA A 206 -14.86 -12.62 -11.49
CA ALA A 206 -14.03 -13.77 -11.86
C ALA A 206 -14.00 -14.84 -10.76
N MET A 207 -13.85 -14.44 -9.49
CA MET A 207 -13.97 -15.32 -8.32
C MET A 207 -15.28 -16.13 -8.33
N SER A 208 -16.41 -15.45 -8.55
CA SER A 208 -17.74 -16.06 -8.55
C SER A 208 -17.95 -16.97 -9.76
N GLU A 209 -17.70 -16.47 -10.98
CA GLU A 209 -17.91 -17.22 -12.23
C GLU A 209 -16.96 -18.40 -12.40
N ARG A 210 -15.78 -18.36 -11.77
CA ARG A 210 -14.81 -19.45 -11.79
C ARG A 210 -14.84 -20.25 -10.49
N GLU A 211 -15.90 -20.13 -9.69
CA GLU A 211 -16.17 -20.98 -8.52
C GLU A 211 -14.97 -21.09 -7.56
N CYS A 212 -14.29 -19.98 -7.29
CA CYS A 212 -13.13 -19.98 -6.41
C CYS A 212 -13.52 -20.32 -4.98
N THR A 213 -12.76 -21.22 -4.37
CA THR A 213 -13.04 -21.76 -3.03
C THR A 213 -12.13 -21.19 -1.96
N HIS A 214 -11.02 -20.55 -2.34
CA HIS A 214 -10.01 -20.03 -1.41
C HIS A 214 -9.63 -18.58 -1.73
N PHE A 215 -9.87 -17.68 -0.78
CA PHE A 215 -9.41 -16.30 -0.81
C PHE A 215 -8.39 -16.03 0.30
N ALA A 216 -7.22 -15.52 -0.07
CA ALA A 216 -6.15 -15.15 0.86
C ALA A 216 -5.92 -13.64 0.84
N GLY A 217 -5.96 -13.00 2.01
CA GLY A 217 -5.79 -11.55 2.15
C GLY A 217 -4.85 -11.16 3.29
N VAL A 218 -4.36 -9.93 3.25
CA VAL A 218 -3.60 -9.27 4.33
C VAL A 218 -4.52 -8.33 5.14
N PRO A 219 -4.13 -7.77 6.31
CA PRO A 219 -5.04 -6.94 7.11
C PRO A 219 -5.74 -5.84 6.31
N TYR A 220 -4.98 -5.13 5.46
CA TYR A 220 -5.50 -4.11 4.56
C TYR A 220 -6.62 -4.64 3.64
N SER A 221 -6.52 -5.88 3.15
CA SER A 221 -7.56 -6.51 2.33
C SER A 221 -8.89 -6.60 3.09
N PHE A 222 -8.83 -7.00 4.36
CA PHE A 222 -10.01 -7.18 5.21
C PHE A 222 -10.58 -5.84 5.69
N GLU A 223 -9.74 -4.84 5.99
CA GLU A 223 -10.18 -3.47 6.26
C GLU A 223 -10.93 -2.83 5.08
N MET A 224 -10.52 -3.15 3.86
CA MET A 224 -11.22 -2.68 2.67
C MET A 224 -12.53 -3.43 2.47
N LEU A 225 -12.51 -4.75 2.65
CA LEU A 225 -13.69 -5.59 2.48
C LEU A 225 -14.80 -5.25 3.49
N SER A 226 -14.45 -4.88 4.72
CA SER A 226 -15.44 -4.45 5.72
C SER A 226 -16.12 -3.13 5.39
N ARG A 227 -15.59 -2.36 4.42
CA ARG A 227 -16.21 -1.14 3.90
C ARG A 227 -16.97 -1.38 2.60
N MET A 228 -16.80 -2.56 1.99
CA MET A 228 -17.33 -2.94 0.69
C MET A 228 -18.29 -4.12 0.88
N ASP A 229 -19.42 -3.85 1.54
CA ASP A 229 -20.41 -4.88 1.84
C ASP A 229 -20.88 -5.63 0.58
N ALA A 230 -21.11 -6.95 0.76
CA ALA A 230 -21.64 -7.91 -0.21
C ALA A 230 -20.69 -8.51 -1.28
N ARG A 231 -19.39 -8.20 -1.32
CA ARG A 231 -18.48 -8.82 -2.32
C ARG A 231 -18.19 -10.30 -2.07
N LEU A 232 -17.83 -10.67 -0.84
CA LEU A 232 -17.63 -12.07 -0.45
C LEU A 232 -18.91 -12.90 -0.57
N ALA A 233 -20.07 -12.28 -0.30
CA ALA A 233 -21.38 -12.93 -0.41
C ALA A 233 -21.72 -13.41 -1.83
N ARG A 234 -21.10 -12.82 -2.87
CA ARG A 234 -21.26 -13.22 -4.28
C ARG A 234 -20.50 -14.50 -4.63
N CYS A 235 -19.56 -14.92 -3.79
CA CYS A 235 -18.70 -16.07 -4.02
C CYS A 235 -19.26 -17.29 -3.27
N THR A 236 -20.34 -17.87 -3.79
CA THR A 236 -21.06 -18.97 -3.13
C THR A 236 -20.25 -20.27 -3.04
N SER A 237 -19.22 -20.45 -3.87
CA SER A 237 -18.29 -21.59 -3.82
C SER A 237 -17.17 -21.41 -2.79
N LEU A 238 -17.08 -20.23 -2.15
CA LEU A 238 -16.02 -19.93 -1.18
C LEU A 238 -16.13 -20.88 0.02
N ARG A 239 -14.99 -21.43 0.43
CA ARG A 239 -14.88 -22.41 1.54
C ARG A 239 -13.85 -21.96 2.57
N VAL A 240 -12.76 -21.36 2.11
CA VAL A 240 -11.61 -20.98 2.95
C VAL A 240 -11.27 -19.52 2.72
N VAL A 241 -11.25 -18.76 3.81
CA VAL A 241 -10.80 -17.37 3.83
C VAL A 241 -9.65 -17.27 4.82
N THR A 242 -8.52 -16.74 4.36
CA THR A 242 -7.29 -16.72 5.14
C THR A 242 -6.75 -15.31 5.31
N GLN A 243 -6.37 -14.96 6.54
CA GLN A 243 -5.67 -13.73 6.87
C GLN A 243 -4.30 -14.02 7.44
N ALA A 244 -3.28 -13.35 6.90
CA ALA A 244 -1.94 -13.33 7.51
C ALA A 244 -1.18 -12.08 7.07
N GLY A 245 0.11 -12.02 7.42
CA GLY A 245 1.02 -10.96 7.00
C GLY A 245 1.11 -9.80 7.98
N GLY A 246 0.12 -9.60 8.84
CA GLY A 246 0.15 -8.61 9.92
C GLY A 246 -1.01 -8.84 10.90
N ARG A 247 -1.05 -8.07 11.98
CA ARG A 247 -2.17 -8.10 12.93
C ARG A 247 -3.44 -7.58 12.26
N LEU A 248 -4.55 -8.31 12.40
CA LEU A 248 -5.88 -7.83 12.07
C LEU A 248 -6.58 -7.34 13.35
N ALA A 249 -7.32 -6.24 13.26
CA ALA A 249 -8.08 -5.73 14.40
C ALA A 249 -9.09 -6.77 14.92
N PRO A 250 -9.21 -6.97 16.24
CA PRO A 250 -10.10 -8.00 16.81
C PRO A 250 -11.54 -7.92 16.32
N ASP A 251 -12.10 -6.71 16.21
CA ASP A 251 -13.47 -6.50 15.71
C ASP A 251 -13.63 -6.99 14.26
N LEU A 252 -12.60 -6.83 13.43
CA LEU A 252 -12.61 -7.37 12.06
C LEU A 252 -12.49 -8.88 12.06
N VAL A 253 -11.68 -9.46 12.94
CA VAL A 253 -11.61 -10.93 13.09
C VAL A 253 -12.97 -11.50 13.45
N GLN A 254 -13.65 -10.91 14.44
CA GLN A 254 -15.01 -11.32 14.84
C GLN A 254 -16.01 -11.14 13.70
N HIS A 255 -15.96 -10.01 13.00
CA HIS A 255 -16.84 -9.72 11.87
C HIS A 255 -16.71 -10.76 10.76
N PHE A 256 -15.49 -11.05 10.29
CA PHE A 256 -15.27 -12.01 9.21
C PHE A 256 -15.50 -13.46 9.65
N ALA A 257 -15.22 -13.80 10.92
CA ALA A 257 -15.58 -15.11 11.46
C ALA A 257 -17.11 -15.32 11.45
N ALA A 258 -17.87 -14.34 11.96
CA ALA A 258 -19.34 -14.39 11.96
C ALA A 258 -19.91 -14.42 10.53
N LEU A 259 -19.35 -13.60 9.63
CA LEU A 259 -19.76 -13.58 8.23
C LEU A 259 -19.52 -14.95 7.58
N GLY A 260 -18.38 -15.58 7.85
CA GLY A 260 -18.07 -16.92 7.33
C GLY A 260 -19.02 -17.99 7.82
N GLU A 261 -19.38 -17.96 9.10
CA GLU A 261 -20.40 -18.86 9.65
C GLU A 261 -21.74 -18.70 8.93
N THR A 262 -22.20 -17.47 8.69
CA THR A 262 -23.45 -17.22 7.97
C THR A 262 -23.41 -17.61 6.49
N GLN A 263 -22.24 -17.57 5.85
CA GLN A 263 -22.07 -17.79 4.42
C GLN A 263 -21.50 -19.18 4.07
N GLY A 264 -21.14 -20.00 5.07
CA GLY A 264 -20.66 -21.37 4.87
C GLY A 264 -19.16 -21.51 4.57
N TRP A 265 -18.34 -20.51 4.88
CA TRP A 265 -16.88 -20.57 4.73
C TRP A 265 -16.15 -20.36 6.06
N LYS A 266 -14.91 -20.88 6.15
CA LYS A 266 -14.09 -20.84 7.37
C LYS A 266 -13.09 -19.69 7.30
N PHE A 267 -13.05 -18.86 8.35
CA PHE A 267 -12.08 -17.77 8.49
C PHE A 267 -10.88 -18.19 9.34
N TYR A 268 -9.68 -18.19 8.77
CA TYR A 268 -8.44 -18.52 9.46
C TYR A 268 -7.56 -17.28 9.63
N VAL A 269 -7.30 -16.89 10.87
CA VAL A 269 -6.24 -15.94 11.22
C VAL A 269 -4.94 -16.72 11.40
N MET A 270 -3.85 -16.28 10.79
CA MET A 270 -2.58 -16.99 10.81
C MET A 270 -1.42 -16.05 11.07
N TYR A 271 -0.38 -16.61 11.66
CA TYR A 271 0.85 -15.91 11.99
C TYR A 271 2.05 -16.65 11.42
N GLY A 272 3.05 -15.88 11.02
CA GLY A 272 4.37 -16.37 10.70
C GLY A 272 5.24 -15.29 10.07
N GLN A 273 6.39 -15.72 9.58
CA GLN A 273 7.42 -14.87 9.00
C GLN A 273 8.16 -15.65 7.91
N THR A 274 8.82 -14.95 6.99
CA THR A 274 9.47 -15.56 5.84
C THR A 274 10.51 -16.61 6.25
N GLU A 275 11.16 -16.42 7.39
CA GLU A 275 12.14 -17.28 8.06
C GLU A 275 11.58 -18.64 8.52
N ALA A 276 10.27 -18.83 8.45
CA ALA A 276 9.61 -20.10 8.71
C ALA A 276 8.76 -20.56 7.52
N SER A 277 9.09 -20.15 6.30
CA SER A 277 8.29 -20.42 5.11
C SER A 277 6.81 -20.10 5.37
N PRO A 278 6.35 -18.89 5.08
CA PRO A 278 5.64 -17.94 5.98
C PRO A 278 4.68 -18.38 7.13
N ARG A 279 4.45 -19.66 7.47
CA ARG A 279 3.46 -20.09 8.47
C ARG A 279 4.08 -20.73 9.71
N ILE A 280 3.65 -20.24 10.87
CA ILE A 280 4.08 -20.71 12.20
C ILE A 280 2.86 -21.15 13.01
N ALA A 281 1.80 -20.34 13.00
CA ALA A 281 0.60 -20.58 13.79
C ALA A 281 -0.67 -20.26 13.01
N TYR A 282 -1.77 -20.85 13.47
CA TYR A 282 -3.11 -20.55 12.98
C TYR A 282 -4.12 -20.60 14.13
N LEU A 283 -5.09 -19.71 14.09
CA LEU A 283 -6.28 -19.72 14.93
C LEU A 283 -7.31 -20.65 14.28
N PRO A 284 -7.74 -21.73 14.96
CA PRO A 284 -8.84 -22.54 14.48
C PRO A 284 -10.09 -21.66 14.24
N PRO A 285 -10.81 -21.85 13.12
CA PRO A 285 -11.87 -20.93 12.70
C PRO A 285 -13.01 -20.86 13.71
N GLU A 286 -13.32 -21.95 14.39
CA GLU A 286 -14.30 -22.01 15.48
C GLU A 286 -13.90 -21.18 16.72
N MET A 287 -12.62 -20.83 16.86
CA MET A 287 -12.11 -19.99 17.95
C MET A 287 -11.95 -18.52 17.53
N ALA A 288 -12.11 -18.18 16.25
CA ALA A 288 -11.82 -16.84 15.74
C ALA A 288 -12.73 -15.76 16.34
N GLN A 289 -14.01 -16.07 16.55
CA GLN A 289 -14.97 -15.12 17.12
C GLN A 289 -14.77 -14.91 18.63
N SER A 290 -14.42 -15.98 19.36
CA SER A 290 -14.25 -15.95 20.82
C SER A 290 -12.86 -15.48 21.26
N HIS A 291 -11.83 -15.69 20.44
CA HIS A 291 -10.44 -15.34 20.72
C HIS A 291 -9.80 -14.48 19.62
N PRO A 292 -10.40 -13.34 19.25
CA PRO A 292 -10.01 -12.57 18.07
C PRO A 292 -8.63 -11.90 18.16
N THR A 293 -8.01 -11.91 19.34
CA THR A 293 -6.66 -11.38 19.58
C THR A 293 -5.56 -12.43 19.46
N ALA A 294 -5.92 -13.72 19.35
CA ALA A 294 -4.97 -14.83 19.32
C ALA A 294 -4.43 -15.09 17.91
N ILE A 295 -3.17 -15.52 17.84
CA ILE A 295 -2.59 -16.13 16.64
C ILE A 295 -2.81 -17.65 16.60
N GLY A 296 -3.35 -18.20 17.70
CA GLY A 296 -3.79 -19.58 17.80
C GLY A 296 -2.71 -20.55 18.26
N ARG A 297 -2.59 -21.69 17.57
CA ARG A 297 -1.66 -22.77 17.90
C ARG A 297 -0.67 -23.02 16.76
N ALA A 298 0.42 -23.73 17.05
CA ALA A 298 1.41 -24.10 16.05
C ALA A 298 0.78 -24.88 14.88
N ILE A 299 1.32 -24.70 13.67
CA ILE A 299 0.95 -25.53 12.52
C ILE A 299 1.35 -27.00 12.74
N PRO A 300 0.70 -27.97 12.04
CA PRO A 300 1.11 -29.37 12.07
C PRO A 300 2.61 -29.55 11.81
N GLY A 301 3.27 -30.36 12.65
CA GLY A 301 4.73 -30.59 12.57
C GLY A 301 5.59 -29.49 13.22
N GLY A 302 4.99 -28.41 13.72
CA GLY A 302 5.65 -27.36 14.48
C GLY A 302 5.27 -27.32 15.95
N SER A 303 6.06 -26.62 16.76
CA SER A 303 5.76 -26.31 18.17
C SER A 303 6.13 -24.86 18.49
N ILE A 304 5.40 -24.27 19.44
CA ILE A 304 5.65 -22.92 19.96
C ILE A 304 5.95 -23.05 21.45
N ASP A 305 7.07 -22.46 21.85
CA ASP A 305 7.45 -22.27 23.24
C ASP A 305 7.56 -20.76 23.53
N LEU A 306 7.28 -20.35 24.75
CA LEU A 306 7.55 -19.00 25.24
C LEU A 306 8.75 -19.02 26.18
N ILE A 307 9.72 -18.13 25.94
CA ILE A 307 11.00 -18.10 26.64
C ILE A 307 11.10 -16.83 27.48
N ALA A 308 11.33 -16.98 28.79
CA ALA A 308 11.59 -15.87 29.70
C ALA A 308 13.00 -15.30 29.50
N GLU A 309 13.28 -14.11 30.05
CA GLU A 309 14.60 -13.46 29.97
C GLU A 309 15.74 -14.32 30.56
N ASN A 310 15.45 -15.13 31.58
CA ASN A 310 16.41 -16.06 32.18
C ASN A 310 16.57 -17.39 31.39
N GLY A 311 15.90 -17.52 30.24
CA GLY A 311 15.94 -18.70 29.37
C GLY A 311 14.97 -19.83 29.76
N SER A 312 14.15 -19.69 30.81
CA SER A 312 13.18 -20.72 31.20
C SER A 312 11.93 -20.72 30.32
N LEU A 313 11.29 -21.89 30.18
CA LEU A 313 10.00 -22.03 29.50
C LEU A 313 8.88 -21.39 30.33
N ILE A 314 7.99 -20.68 29.67
CA ILE A 314 6.75 -20.14 30.24
C ILE A 314 5.58 -21.00 29.75
N ALA A 315 4.87 -21.62 30.70
CA ALA A 315 3.67 -22.41 30.45
C ALA A 315 2.39 -21.75 30.99
N ASP A 316 2.52 -20.83 31.95
CA ASP A 316 1.37 -20.18 32.59
C ASP A 316 0.72 -19.13 31.67
N ALA A 317 -0.60 -19.06 31.72
CA ALA A 317 -1.37 -18.06 31.01
C ALA A 317 -1.07 -16.64 31.56
N GLY A 318 -1.05 -15.65 30.66
CA GLY A 318 -0.83 -14.25 30.99
C GLY A 318 0.63 -13.86 31.29
N VAL A 319 1.57 -14.80 31.27
CA VAL A 319 2.99 -14.51 31.42
C VAL A 319 3.62 -14.33 30.04
N ALA A 320 4.23 -13.17 29.81
CA ALA A 320 4.83 -12.82 28.54
C ALA A 320 6.27 -13.35 28.41
N GLY A 321 6.63 -13.84 27.23
CA GLY A 321 7.97 -14.30 26.88
C GLY A 321 8.25 -14.17 25.38
N GLU A 322 9.50 -14.33 24.98
CA GLU A 322 9.86 -14.39 23.56
C GLU A 322 9.31 -15.66 22.92
N LEU A 323 8.63 -15.52 21.79
CA LEU A 323 8.10 -16.63 21.03
C LEU A 323 9.26 -17.35 20.32
N ARG A 324 9.46 -18.62 20.68
CA ARG A 324 10.38 -19.53 20.01
C ARG A 324 9.59 -20.59 19.25
N TYR A 325 9.81 -20.66 17.94
CA TYR A 325 9.22 -21.67 17.09
C TYR A 325 10.21 -22.80 16.80
N THR A 326 9.71 -24.03 16.73
CA THR A 326 10.44 -25.22 16.27
C THR A 326 9.64 -25.89 15.17
N GLY A 327 10.26 -26.22 14.04
CA GLY A 327 9.56 -26.92 12.95
C GLY A 327 10.45 -27.15 11.73
N PRO A 328 10.07 -28.09 10.83
CA PRO A 328 10.83 -28.43 9.63
C PRO A 328 10.84 -27.31 8.57
N ASN A 329 10.01 -26.30 8.73
CA ASN A 329 9.83 -25.16 7.84
C ASN A 329 10.72 -23.95 8.16
N ILE A 330 11.54 -24.04 9.23
CA ILE A 330 12.53 -23.01 9.60
C ILE A 330 13.61 -22.91 8.52
N PHE A 331 13.83 -21.70 8.03
CA PHE A 331 14.83 -21.33 7.03
C PHE A 331 16.25 -21.83 7.37
N ALA A 332 17.10 -21.81 6.35
CA ALA A 332 18.50 -22.18 6.44
C ALA A 332 19.43 -20.96 6.54
N GLY A 333 18.99 -19.93 7.25
CA GLY A 333 19.74 -18.69 7.47
C GLY A 333 19.50 -17.62 6.42
N TYR A 334 20.31 -16.56 6.51
CA TYR A 334 20.26 -15.44 5.58
C TYR A 334 21.43 -15.48 4.60
N ALA A 335 21.26 -14.79 3.48
CA ALA A 335 22.34 -14.43 2.59
C ALA A 335 22.27 -12.93 2.30
N THR A 336 23.43 -12.31 2.07
CA THR A 336 23.53 -10.92 1.60
C THR A 336 24.12 -10.82 0.19
N ASN A 337 24.81 -11.88 -0.25
CA ASN A 337 25.48 -11.98 -1.54
C ASN A 337 25.52 -13.43 -2.05
N ARG A 338 25.95 -13.62 -3.30
CA ARG A 338 26.01 -14.93 -3.97
C ARG A 338 26.87 -15.97 -3.25
N SER A 339 27.96 -15.56 -2.59
CA SER A 339 28.93 -16.51 -2.00
C SER A 339 28.36 -17.26 -0.79
N GLU A 340 27.45 -16.61 -0.07
CA GLU A 340 26.75 -17.17 1.11
C GLU A 340 25.66 -18.19 0.75
N LEU A 341 25.42 -18.44 -0.54
CA LEU A 341 24.46 -19.43 -1.03
C LEU A 341 25.03 -20.87 -1.04
N ALA A 342 26.34 -21.02 -0.92
CA ALA A 342 27.01 -22.31 -0.88
C ALA A 342 26.83 -23.05 0.46
N THR A 343 26.47 -22.33 1.53
CA THR A 343 26.33 -22.87 2.89
C THR A 343 24.93 -22.62 3.45
N LEU A 344 24.50 -23.51 4.35
CA LEU A 344 23.21 -23.43 5.03
C LEU A 344 23.44 -23.30 6.53
N GLU A 345 22.64 -22.45 7.17
CA GLU A 345 22.63 -22.25 8.62
C GLU A 345 21.36 -22.90 9.18
N LEU A 346 21.44 -24.19 9.46
CA LEU A 346 20.29 -24.94 9.96
C LEU A 346 20.15 -24.72 11.47
N SER A 347 19.08 -24.04 11.88
CA SER A 347 18.69 -23.94 13.28
C SER A 347 17.49 -24.82 13.56
N LYS A 348 17.51 -25.51 14.71
CA LYS A 348 16.33 -26.22 15.22
C LYS A 348 15.25 -25.25 15.71
N HIS A 349 15.66 -24.06 16.13
CA HIS A 349 14.80 -23.08 16.78
C HIS A 349 14.85 -21.74 16.04
N LEU A 350 13.69 -21.13 15.89
CA LEU A 350 13.54 -19.78 15.39
C LEU A 350 13.00 -18.90 16.52
N PHE A 351 13.87 -18.06 17.06
CA PHE A 351 13.47 -16.95 17.92
C PHE A 351 12.87 -15.87 17.02
N THR A 352 11.58 -15.58 17.18
CA THR A 352 10.87 -14.71 16.24
C THR A 352 11.11 -13.23 16.50
N GLY A 353 11.62 -12.89 17.69
CA GLY A 353 11.68 -11.52 18.18
C GLY A 353 10.30 -10.93 18.50
N ASP A 354 9.22 -11.71 18.44
CA ASP A 354 7.89 -11.32 18.94
C ASP A 354 7.75 -11.75 20.41
N ILE A 355 7.17 -10.88 21.24
CA ILE A 355 6.78 -11.22 22.62
C ILE A 355 5.33 -11.69 22.61
N ALA A 356 5.09 -12.84 23.22
CA ALA A 356 3.80 -13.49 23.25
C ALA A 356 3.48 -14.03 24.64
N GLN A 357 2.21 -14.35 24.86
CA GLN A 357 1.73 -15.01 26.06
C GLN A 357 0.68 -16.09 25.70
N TRP A 358 0.53 -17.09 26.56
CA TRP A 358 -0.61 -17.99 26.50
C TRP A 358 -1.85 -17.30 27.08
N ASN A 359 -3.02 -17.52 26.49
CA ASN A 359 -4.29 -17.18 27.12
C ASN A 359 -4.87 -18.36 27.89
N GLU A 360 -5.97 -18.13 28.61
CA GLU A 360 -6.64 -19.16 29.42
C GLU A 360 -7.15 -20.35 28.58
N ALA A 361 -7.37 -20.16 27.28
CA ALA A 361 -7.76 -21.21 26.34
C ALA A 361 -6.57 -21.97 25.74
N GLY A 362 -5.33 -21.70 26.17
CA GLY A 362 -4.12 -22.33 25.66
C GLY A 362 -3.74 -21.88 24.24
N LEU A 363 -4.21 -20.71 23.81
CA LEU A 363 -3.84 -20.10 22.52
C LEU A 363 -2.78 -19.02 22.73
N VAL A 364 -1.90 -18.87 21.74
CA VAL A 364 -0.85 -17.86 21.76
C VAL A 364 -1.42 -16.51 21.31
N GLN A 365 -1.05 -15.45 22.03
CA GLN A 365 -1.34 -14.06 21.68
C GLN A 365 -0.03 -13.27 21.59
N ILE A 366 0.15 -12.50 20.52
CA ILE A 366 1.29 -11.58 20.41
C ILE A 366 0.95 -10.30 21.20
N VAL A 367 1.82 -9.95 22.15
CA VAL A 367 1.66 -8.78 23.02
C VAL A 367 2.72 -7.71 22.80
N GLY A 368 3.75 -7.98 22.00
CA GLY A 368 4.77 -7.01 21.65
C GLY A 368 5.90 -7.59 20.80
N ARG A 369 7.04 -6.90 20.78
CA ARG A 369 8.29 -7.33 20.14
C ARG A 369 9.49 -7.13 21.05
N ALA A 370 10.45 -8.04 20.95
CA ALA A 370 11.72 -7.99 21.67
C ALA A 370 12.68 -6.97 21.03
N SER A 371 12.68 -6.86 19.70
CA SER A 371 13.40 -5.82 18.95
C SER A 371 12.44 -4.73 18.49
N ARG A 372 12.94 -3.50 18.39
CA ARG A 372 12.15 -2.29 18.13
C ARG A 372 11.71 -2.22 16.68
N PHE A 373 10.80 -3.08 16.25
CA PHE A 373 10.20 -3.02 14.91
C PHE A 373 8.69 -3.30 14.96
N VAL A 374 7.90 -2.62 14.14
CA VAL A 374 6.44 -2.78 14.01
C VAL A 374 6.08 -3.41 12.66
N LYS A 375 4.85 -3.92 12.48
CA LYS A 375 4.35 -4.50 11.21
C LYS A 375 3.08 -3.79 10.68
N PRO A 376 3.10 -2.46 10.46
CA PRO A 376 1.96 -1.76 9.88
C PRO A 376 1.63 -2.33 8.49
N PHE A 377 0.36 -2.72 8.30
CA PHE A 377 -0.11 -3.40 7.08
C PHE A 377 0.70 -4.65 6.69
N GLY A 378 1.41 -5.25 7.66
CA GLY A 378 2.29 -6.40 7.43
C GLY A 378 3.67 -6.09 6.84
N LEU A 379 4.01 -4.82 6.66
CA LEU A 379 5.35 -4.37 6.32
C LEU A 379 6.19 -4.28 7.59
N ARG A 380 7.29 -5.02 7.67
CA ARG A 380 8.20 -4.93 8.81
C ARG A 380 8.90 -3.56 8.76
N VAL A 381 8.72 -2.72 9.77
CA VAL A 381 9.35 -1.40 9.88
C VAL A 381 10.15 -1.35 11.17
N SER A 382 11.46 -1.19 11.04
CA SER A 382 12.36 -0.97 12.18
C SER A 382 12.10 0.43 12.75
N LEU A 383 11.76 0.52 14.03
CA LEU A 383 11.63 1.78 14.75
C LEU A 383 13.00 2.42 14.97
N ASP A 384 14.08 1.63 15.00
CA ASP A 384 15.44 2.16 14.99
C ASP A 384 15.74 2.86 13.66
N ASP A 385 15.36 2.26 12.52
CA ASP A 385 15.54 2.85 11.19
C ASP A 385 14.62 4.07 10.99
N VAL A 386 13.40 4.04 11.55
CA VAL A 386 12.51 5.22 11.57
C VAL A 386 13.15 6.36 12.36
N ALA A 387 13.73 6.06 13.52
CA ALA A 387 14.42 7.05 14.35
C ALA A 387 15.67 7.61 13.64
N GLU A 388 16.46 6.75 12.98
CA GLU A 388 17.62 7.17 12.19
C GLU A 388 17.20 8.05 11.01
N GLU A 389 16.13 7.70 10.31
CA GLU A 389 15.67 8.45 9.15
C GLU A 389 15.08 9.81 9.53
N ALA A 390 14.39 9.90 10.66
CA ALA A 390 13.99 11.17 11.27
C ALA A 390 15.21 11.97 11.78
N GLY A 391 16.22 11.26 12.31
CA GLY A 391 17.48 11.78 12.80
C GLY A 391 18.29 12.58 11.78
N LYS A 392 18.05 12.34 10.49
CA LYS A 392 18.66 13.12 9.39
C LYS A 392 18.15 14.56 9.29
N PHE A 393 16.99 14.85 9.88
CA PHE A 393 16.35 16.17 9.88
C PHE A 393 16.40 16.80 11.27
N VAL A 394 16.22 16.01 12.32
CA VAL A 394 16.23 16.47 13.71
C VAL A 394 17.10 15.53 14.55
N GLU A 395 18.21 16.05 15.07
CA GLU A 395 19.13 15.28 15.90
C GLU A 395 18.45 14.76 17.18
N GLY A 396 18.79 13.53 17.57
CA GLY A 396 18.24 12.89 18.77
C GLY A 396 16.81 12.37 18.64
N ALA A 397 16.30 12.21 17.42
CA ALA A 397 15.00 11.57 17.17
C ALA A 397 14.96 10.13 17.72
N ILE A 398 13.82 9.78 18.32
CA ILE A 398 13.53 8.42 18.82
C ILE A 398 12.16 7.98 18.33
N ALA A 399 11.96 6.68 18.08
CA ALA A 399 10.65 6.17 17.65
C ALA A 399 10.13 5.00 18.49
N THR A 400 8.86 5.02 18.83
CA THR A 400 8.14 3.91 19.47
C THR A 400 6.85 3.66 18.71
N GLY A 401 6.08 2.66 19.09
CA GLY A 401 4.74 2.48 18.53
C GLY A 401 4.29 1.04 18.43
N SER A 402 3.19 0.87 17.71
CA SER A 402 2.54 -0.40 17.42
C SER A 402 2.36 -0.57 15.91
N ASP A 403 1.73 -1.67 15.50
CA ASP A 403 1.35 -1.91 14.11
C ASP A 403 0.33 -0.85 13.59
N ASP A 404 -0.37 -0.16 14.49
CA ASP A 404 -1.44 0.79 14.14
C ASP A 404 -0.96 2.24 14.11
N GLN A 405 0.11 2.57 14.85
CA GLN A 405 0.65 3.91 14.94
C GLN A 405 2.12 3.90 15.35
N ILE A 406 2.94 4.64 14.62
CA ILE A 406 4.36 4.89 14.90
C ILE A 406 4.47 6.29 15.50
N ILE A 407 5.05 6.40 16.68
CA ILE A 407 5.26 7.65 17.42
C ILE A 407 6.74 8.03 17.29
N ILE A 408 7.01 9.25 16.85
CA ILE A 408 8.35 9.82 16.72
C ILE A 408 8.49 10.94 17.75
N GLY A 409 9.38 10.75 18.72
CA GLY A 409 9.82 11.79 19.64
C GLY A 409 10.91 12.65 19.00
N LEU A 410 10.65 13.94 18.85
CA LEU A 410 11.62 14.92 18.34
C LEU A 410 12.00 15.90 19.46
N LEU A 411 13.29 16.16 19.64
CA LEU A 411 13.76 17.13 20.62
C LEU A 411 13.37 18.54 20.19
N ARG A 412 12.63 19.24 21.07
CA ARG A 412 12.10 20.58 20.78
C ARG A 412 13.18 21.58 20.43
N GLU A 413 14.33 21.51 21.10
CA GLU A 413 15.47 22.40 20.86
C GLU A 413 16.15 22.20 19.48
N HIS A 414 15.98 21.02 18.87
CA HIS A 414 16.53 20.68 17.56
C HIS A 414 15.47 20.73 16.44
N THR A 415 14.23 21.06 16.77
CA THR A 415 13.13 21.11 15.81
C THR A 415 12.93 22.55 15.34
N SER A 416 13.06 22.78 14.04
CA SER A 416 12.78 24.08 13.40
C SER A 416 11.40 24.11 12.74
N GLU A 417 10.90 25.30 12.40
CA GLU A 417 9.61 25.45 11.72
C GLU A 417 9.61 24.71 10.38
N GLY A 418 8.73 23.71 10.22
CA GLY A 418 8.63 22.85 9.03
C GLY A 418 9.31 21.48 9.15
N SER A 419 10.17 21.26 10.16
CA SER A 419 10.89 19.99 10.35
C SER A 419 9.95 18.79 10.54
N GLU A 420 8.80 18.99 11.20
CA GLU A 420 7.80 17.94 11.40
C GLU A 420 7.20 17.44 10.08
N GLN A 421 6.83 18.36 9.19
CA GLN A 421 6.27 18.03 7.88
C GLN A 421 7.30 17.34 6.98
N GLU A 422 8.56 17.75 7.05
CA GLU A 422 9.66 17.11 6.31
C GLU A 422 9.90 15.68 6.78
N VAL A 423 9.95 15.45 8.11
CA VAL A 423 10.08 14.11 8.69
C VAL A 423 8.91 13.22 8.28
N LEU A 424 7.66 13.71 8.39
CA LEU A 424 6.47 12.93 7.98
C LEU A 424 6.48 12.59 6.48
N ALA A 425 6.82 13.56 5.63
CA ALA A 425 6.92 13.34 4.19
C ALA A 425 8.01 12.31 3.84
N ARG A 426 9.20 12.42 4.47
CA ARG A 426 10.29 11.47 4.29
C ARG A 426 9.89 10.07 4.71
N LEU A 427 9.38 9.90 5.92
CA LEU A 427 9.00 8.59 6.47
C LEU A 427 7.87 7.95 5.65
N SER A 428 6.85 8.72 5.27
CA SER A 428 5.78 8.24 4.41
C SER A 428 6.30 7.74 3.07
N SER A 429 7.22 8.48 2.45
CA SER A 429 7.84 8.09 1.17
C SER A 429 8.83 6.93 1.31
N ALA A 430 9.63 6.88 2.38
CA ALA A 430 10.68 5.88 2.59
C ALA A 430 10.09 4.47 2.76
N TYR A 431 9.01 4.38 3.52
CA TYR A 431 8.38 3.10 3.86
C TYR A 431 7.13 2.81 3.02
N ASN A 432 6.75 3.72 2.11
CA ASN A 432 5.51 3.64 1.33
C ASN A 432 4.27 3.42 2.22
N LEU A 433 4.24 4.15 3.35
CA LEU A 433 3.19 4.09 4.37
C LEU A 433 2.43 5.42 4.44
N PRO A 434 1.12 5.43 4.76
CA PRO A 434 0.36 6.66 4.90
C PRO A 434 0.94 7.56 6.00
N ALA A 435 1.10 8.86 5.74
CA ALA A 435 1.63 9.83 6.71
C ALA A 435 0.89 9.80 8.07
N LYS A 436 -0.41 9.53 8.06
CA LYS A 436 -1.25 9.38 9.27
C LYS A 436 -0.84 8.25 10.22
N LEU A 437 -0.03 7.30 9.76
CA LEU A 437 0.50 6.23 10.60
C LEU A 437 1.61 6.76 11.52
N PHE A 438 2.28 7.84 11.11
CA PHE A 438 3.34 8.49 11.86
C PHE A 438 2.74 9.65 12.67
N SER A 439 3.03 9.69 13.96
CA SER A 439 2.67 10.77 14.88
C SER A 439 3.95 11.36 15.43
N ILE A 440 4.09 12.68 15.34
CA ILE A 440 5.21 13.38 15.93
C ILE A 440 4.80 13.90 17.31
N VAL A 441 5.71 13.79 18.25
CA VAL A 441 5.59 14.29 19.62
C VAL A 441 6.84 15.09 19.92
N LEU A 442 6.66 16.34 20.31
CA LEU A 442 7.78 17.19 20.72
C LEU A 442 8.10 16.91 22.18
N ILE A 443 9.35 16.54 22.45
CA ILE A 443 9.89 16.25 23.78
C ILE A 443 11.00 17.24 24.11
N ASP A 444 11.07 17.66 25.37
CA ASP A 444 12.14 18.58 25.81
C ASP A 444 13.44 17.82 26.10
N GLU A 445 13.34 16.54 26.49
CA GLU A 445 14.46 15.63 26.69
C GLU A 445 14.10 14.20 26.30
N ILE A 446 15.10 13.37 25.94
CA ILE A 446 14.89 11.94 25.69
C ILE A 446 14.55 11.25 27.01
N PRO A 447 13.34 10.67 27.16
CA PRO A 447 12.96 9.99 28.41
C PRO A 447 13.85 8.77 28.62
N ARG A 448 14.36 8.59 29.83
CA ARG A 448 15.30 7.51 30.18
C ARG A 448 14.86 6.76 31.44
N LEU A 449 15.10 5.46 31.45
CA LEU A 449 14.98 4.59 32.61
C LEU A 449 16.13 4.87 33.61
N SER A 450 15.98 4.39 34.84
CA SER A 450 16.99 4.50 35.91
C SER A 450 18.35 3.88 35.56
N ASN A 451 18.40 3.02 34.54
CA ASN A 451 19.62 2.40 34.00
C ASN A 451 20.21 3.15 32.78
N GLY A 452 19.68 4.33 32.44
CA GLY A 452 20.17 5.20 31.36
C GLY A 452 19.67 4.86 29.94
N LYS A 453 18.97 3.73 29.76
CA LYS A 453 18.33 3.38 28.48
C LYS A 453 17.11 4.27 28.21
N VAL A 454 16.74 4.46 26.95
CA VAL A 454 15.55 5.23 26.58
C VAL A 454 14.27 4.55 27.08
N ASP A 455 13.37 5.32 27.68
CA ASP A 455 12.06 4.87 28.14
C ASP A 455 10.99 5.13 27.08
N TYR A 456 10.77 4.12 26.23
CA TYR A 456 9.75 4.19 25.18
C TYR A 456 8.31 4.19 25.70
N LYS A 457 8.07 3.70 26.92
CA LYS A 457 6.72 3.74 27.52
C LYS A 457 6.37 5.16 27.93
N ALA A 458 7.33 5.87 28.55
CA ALA A 458 7.17 7.28 28.86
C ALA A 458 6.91 8.11 27.59
N LEU A 459 7.62 7.83 26.48
CA LEU A 459 7.36 8.48 25.20
C LEU A 459 5.91 8.23 24.70
N THR A 460 5.40 7.01 24.81
CA THR A 460 4.01 6.69 24.46
C THR A 460 3.00 7.43 25.35
N SER A 461 3.28 7.57 26.65
CA SER A 461 2.44 8.35 27.57
C SER A 461 2.40 9.83 27.22
N ILE A 462 3.56 10.43 26.94
CA ILE A 462 3.65 11.85 26.51
C ILE A 462 2.82 12.07 25.22
N ALA A 463 2.89 11.13 24.28
CA ALA A 463 2.10 11.17 23.05
C ALA A 463 0.59 11.21 23.33
N ALA A 464 0.12 10.35 24.25
CA ALA A 464 -1.28 10.28 24.63
C ALA A 464 -1.75 11.55 25.34
N GLU A 465 -0.92 12.15 26.19
CA GLU A 465 -1.23 13.41 26.89
C GLU A 465 -1.33 14.60 25.94
N GLN A 466 -0.42 14.71 24.97
CA GLN A 466 -0.45 15.78 23.96
C GLN A 466 -1.67 15.66 23.03
N ALA A 467 -2.07 14.44 22.66
CA ALA A 467 -3.27 14.20 21.86
C ALA A 467 -4.58 14.62 22.58
N VAL A 468 -4.63 14.53 23.91
CA VAL A 468 -5.78 14.97 24.73
C VAL A 468 -5.78 16.51 24.91
N GLY A 469 -4.60 17.13 24.97
CA GLY A 469 -4.45 18.59 25.03
C GLY A 469 -5.04 19.30 23.80
N ASP A 470 -4.77 18.78 22.60
CA ASP A 470 -5.31 19.34 21.35
C ASP A 470 -6.83 19.20 21.23
N ALA A 471 -7.41 18.13 21.79
CA ALA A 471 -8.86 17.92 21.77
C ALA A 471 -9.64 18.86 22.71
N THR A 472 -9.00 19.39 23.76
CA THR A 472 -9.65 20.28 24.74
C THR A 472 -9.60 21.76 24.37
N HIS A 473 -8.75 22.17 23.41
CA HIS A 473 -8.68 23.54 22.87
C HIS A 473 -9.67 23.81 21.72
N ALA A 474 -10.37 22.79 21.22
CA ALA A 474 -11.43 22.97 20.22
C ALA A 474 -12.78 23.34 20.89
N SER A 475 -13.13 24.63 20.87
CA SER A 475 -14.41 25.13 21.40
C SER A 475 -15.64 24.48 20.72
N PRO A 476 -16.72 24.13 21.46
CA PRO A 476 -17.83 23.28 20.99
C PRO A 476 -18.87 24.01 20.12
N ARG A 477 -18.46 24.88 19.20
CA ARG A 477 -19.36 25.54 18.22
C ARG A 477 -19.14 25.12 16.76
N ASN A 478 -18.04 24.43 16.43
CA ASN A 478 -17.75 23.99 15.05
C ASN A 478 -18.07 22.51 14.76
N GLY A 479 -18.22 21.67 15.80
CA GLY A 479 -18.38 20.22 15.63
C GLY A 479 -19.64 19.80 14.86
N ARG A 480 -20.70 20.61 14.84
CA ARG A 480 -21.95 20.24 14.15
C ARG A 480 -21.90 20.46 12.64
N LEU A 481 -21.10 21.41 12.16
CA LEU A 481 -20.90 21.65 10.72
C LEU A 481 -19.90 20.65 10.14
N GLU A 482 -18.81 20.37 10.86
CA GLU A 482 -17.81 19.35 10.46
C GLU A 482 -18.37 17.93 10.49
N TRP A 483 -19.29 17.64 11.42
CA TRP A 483 -20.04 16.37 11.44
C TRP A 483 -20.98 16.22 10.23
N ILE A 484 -21.57 17.32 9.74
CA ILE A 484 -22.41 17.32 8.53
C ILE A 484 -21.57 17.23 7.25
N LEU A 485 -20.38 17.85 7.23
CA LEU A 485 -19.47 17.86 6.09
C LEU A 485 -18.68 16.55 5.93
N SER A 486 -18.24 15.93 7.02
CA SER A 486 -17.54 14.64 7.02
C SER A 486 -18.42 13.47 6.54
N ARG A 487 -19.75 13.62 6.63
CA ARG A 487 -20.72 12.59 6.22
C ARG A 487 -21.18 12.71 4.76
N ASN A 488 -20.73 13.76 4.04
CA ASN A 488 -20.99 13.94 2.61
C ASN A 488 -19.68 13.88 1.81
N GLN A 489 -19.24 12.67 1.45
CA GLN A 489 -17.99 12.38 0.73
C GLN A 489 -17.83 13.13 -0.61
N VAL A 490 -18.91 13.70 -1.17
CA VAL A 490 -18.90 14.44 -2.44
C VAL A 490 -18.21 15.83 -2.31
N LEU A 491 -18.26 16.46 -1.12
CA LEU A 491 -17.61 17.76 -0.91
C LEU A 491 -16.09 17.62 -0.66
N THR A 492 -15.67 16.55 0.00
CA THR A 492 -14.25 16.21 0.18
C THR A 492 -13.57 15.91 -1.17
N LEU A 493 -14.27 15.25 -2.08
CA LEU A 493 -13.80 15.01 -3.46
C LEU A 493 -13.67 16.30 -4.29
N LEU A 494 -14.53 17.31 -4.05
CA LEU A 494 -14.45 18.61 -4.70
C LEU A 494 -13.27 19.45 -4.20
N VAL A 495 -12.93 19.36 -2.92
CA VAL A 495 -11.79 20.05 -2.33
C VAL A 495 -10.47 19.34 -2.65
N SER A 496 -10.45 18.00 -2.72
CA SER A 496 -9.25 17.22 -3.08
C SER A 496 -8.93 17.28 -4.58
N GLY A 497 -9.94 17.39 -5.45
CA GLY A 497 -9.77 17.55 -6.89
C GLY A 497 -9.19 18.91 -7.32
N LEU A 498 -9.19 19.91 -6.43
CA LEU A 498 -8.56 21.22 -6.64
C LEU A 498 -7.08 21.27 -6.24
N TRP A 499 -6.55 20.22 -5.58
CA TRP A 499 -5.18 20.21 -5.05
C TRP A 499 -4.21 19.30 -5.81
N HIS A 500 -4.67 18.36 -6.64
CA HIS A 500 -3.79 17.49 -7.45
C HIS A 500 -4.18 17.50 -8.92
N GLY A 501 -3.26 17.95 -9.77
CA GLY A 501 -3.45 18.11 -11.20
C GLY A 501 -3.60 16.80 -12.00
N ALA A 502 -4.27 16.96 -13.14
CA ALA A 502 -4.16 16.21 -14.40
C ALA A 502 -4.26 14.67 -14.38
N ALA A 503 -5.46 14.13 -14.69
CA ALA A 503 -5.68 13.20 -15.81
C ALA A 503 -7.04 12.43 -15.77
N TRP A 504 -8.18 13.03 -15.41
CA TRP A 504 -9.47 12.29 -15.47
C TRP A 504 -10.70 13.18 -15.73
N THR A 505 -10.84 13.84 -16.88
CA THR A 505 -12.03 14.70 -17.07
C THR A 505 -12.50 14.85 -18.52
N PHE A 506 -13.18 13.81 -19.04
CA PHE A 506 -14.24 14.03 -20.05
C PHE A 506 -15.50 13.22 -19.72
N VAL A 507 -15.35 11.97 -19.27
CA VAL A 507 -16.48 11.13 -18.83
C VAL A 507 -16.97 11.49 -17.42
N ALA A 508 -16.08 11.94 -16.53
CA ALA A 508 -16.44 12.32 -15.16
C ALA A 508 -17.36 13.57 -15.07
N TRP A 509 -17.31 14.47 -16.04
CA TRP A 509 -18.01 15.77 -15.94
C TRP A 509 -19.49 15.74 -16.38
N GLY A 510 -19.89 14.80 -17.24
CA GLY A 510 -21.32 14.53 -17.49
C GLY A 510 -22.01 13.90 -16.29
N PHE A 511 -21.30 13.05 -15.55
CA PHE A 511 -21.79 12.38 -14.35
C PHE A 511 -21.92 13.35 -13.16
N ILE A 512 -20.94 14.25 -12.98
CA ILE A 512 -20.96 15.28 -11.93
C ILE A 512 -22.10 16.29 -12.15
N HIS A 513 -22.42 16.66 -13.40
CA HIS A 513 -23.51 17.58 -13.71
C HIS A 513 -24.90 16.96 -13.41
N GLY A 514 -25.09 15.67 -13.74
CA GLY A 514 -26.30 14.93 -13.38
C GLY A 514 -26.45 14.72 -11.87
N LEU A 515 -25.35 14.43 -11.17
CA LEU A 515 -25.33 14.24 -9.72
C LEU A 515 -25.63 15.55 -8.96
N LEU A 516 -25.11 16.68 -9.45
CA LEU A 516 -25.41 18.01 -8.89
C LEU A 516 -26.89 18.38 -9.02
N LEU A 517 -27.54 18.06 -10.14
CA LEU A 517 -28.98 18.28 -10.33
C LEU A 517 -29.85 17.36 -9.45
N VAL A 518 -29.44 16.12 -9.23
CA VAL A 518 -30.12 15.18 -8.32
C VAL A 518 -29.94 15.58 -6.85
N LEU A 519 -28.73 16.01 -6.47
CA LEU A 519 -28.43 16.56 -5.14
C LEU A 519 -29.20 17.86 -4.90
N GLN A 520 -29.35 18.73 -5.90
CA GLN A 520 -30.15 19.94 -5.79
C GLN A 520 -31.63 19.64 -5.50
N ARG A 521 -32.18 18.57 -6.10
CA ARG A 521 -33.55 18.09 -5.84
C ARG A 521 -33.70 17.41 -4.47
N GLN A 522 -32.75 16.56 -4.06
CA GLN A 522 -32.83 15.81 -2.80
C GLN A 522 -32.54 16.66 -1.56
N VAL A 523 -31.60 17.61 -1.66
CA VAL A 523 -31.30 18.57 -0.60
C VAL A 523 -32.41 19.63 -0.53
N GLY A 524 -32.92 20.07 -1.68
CA GLY A 524 -34.02 21.04 -1.75
C GLY A 524 -35.38 20.52 -1.26
N SER A 525 -35.63 19.20 -1.25
CA SER A 525 -36.85 18.62 -0.68
C SER A 525 -36.73 18.42 0.84
N ARG A 526 -35.56 18.02 1.35
CA ARG A 526 -35.30 17.82 2.78
C ARG A 526 -35.17 19.12 3.56
N ILE A 527 -34.65 20.19 2.95
CA ILE A 527 -34.57 21.52 3.59
C ILE A 527 -35.95 22.18 3.66
N ARG A 528 -36.83 21.97 2.67
CA ARG A 528 -38.23 22.45 2.70
C ARG A 528 -39.09 21.81 3.80
N ALA A 529 -38.75 20.59 4.21
CA ALA A 529 -39.40 19.92 5.33
C ALA A 529 -38.94 20.45 6.71
N LEU A 530 -37.80 21.15 6.77
CA LEU A 530 -37.23 21.68 8.01
C LEU A 530 -37.56 23.16 8.25
N TYR A 531 -38.01 23.90 7.24
CA TYR A 531 -38.35 25.34 7.32
C TYR A 531 -39.59 25.66 6.46
N PRO A 532 -40.82 25.59 7.02
CA PRO A 532 -42.06 25.73 6.25
C PRO A 532 -42.51 27.18 5.97
N GLU A 533 -41.94 28.19 6.64
CA GLU A 533 -42.39 29.58 6.52
C GLU A 533 -41.32 30.55 6.02
N ASN A 534 -41.62 31.10 4.84
CA ASN A 534 -41.16 32.32 4.18
C ASN A 534 -39.92 33.05 4.73
N GLY A 535 -38.82 32.94 3.97
CA GLY A 535 -37.70 33.87 4.09
C GLY A 535 -36.50 33.50 3.22
N TRP A 536 -36.69 33.33 1.90
CA TRP A 536 -35.54 33.18 0.99
C TRP A 536 -35.48 34.26 -0.10
N PRO A 537 -34.84 35.41 0.19
CA PRO A 537 -34.31 36.28 -0.85
C PRO A 537 -32.76 36.35 -0.83
N ASN A 538 -32.17 36.27 -2.02
CA ASN A 538 -30.84 36.79 -2.39
C ASN A 538 -29.56 36.11 -1.87
N ARG A 539 -29.35 34.83 -2.18
CA ARG A 539 -27.98 34.29 -2.40
C ARG A 539 -27.89 33.40 -3.64
N VAL A 540 -28.31 33.94 -4.78
CA VAL A 540 -27.91 33.44 -6.11
C VAL A 540 -26.45 33.83 -6.42
N SER A 541 -25.82 34.73 -5.65
CA SER A 541 -24.52 35.30 -6.02
C SER A 541 -23.33 34.33 -5.89
N ILE A 542 -23.29 33.43 -4.90
CA ILE A 542 -22.10 32.57 -4.70
C ILE A 542 -22.02 31.49 -5.79
N VAL A 543 -23.14 30.85 -6.12
CA VAL A 543 -23.18 29.81 -7.16
C VAL A 543 -22.99 30.43 -8.55
N ALA A 544 -23.55 31.62 -8.80
CA ALA A 544 -23.33 32.35 -10.05
C ALA A 544 -21.90 32.90 -10.20
N GLN A 545 -21.26 33.33 -9.12
CA GLN A 545 -19.86 33.79 -9.12
C GLN A 545 -18.87 32.65 -9.32
N ILE A 546 -19.13 31.49 -8.71
CA ILE A 546 -18.33 30.28 -8.94
C ILE A 546 -18.51 29.80 -10.38
N ALA A 547 -19.74 29.76 -10.90
CA ALA A 547 -19.99 29.43 -12.30
C ALA A 547 -19.28 30.40 -13.29
N PHE A 548 -19.20 31.69 -12.98
CA PHE A 548 -18.50 32.70 -13.80
C PHE A 548 -16.98 32.46 -13.87
N VAL A 549 -16.33 32.19 -12.73
CA VAL A 549 -14.89 31.89 -12.67
C VAL A 549 -14.57 30.61 -13.46
N PHE A 550 -15.42 29.59 -13.36
CA PHE A 550 -15.24 28.34 -14.09
C PHE A 550 -15.51 28.48 -15.61
N CYS A 551 -16.52 29.26 -16.01
CA CYS A 551 -16.80 29.55 -17.42
C CYS A 551 -15.71 30.42 -18.08
N ALA A 552 -15.16 31.40 -17.38
CA ALA A 552 -14.05 32.22 -17.87
C ALA A 552 -12.77 31.38 -18.08
N VAL A 553 -12.44 30.49 -17.14
CA VAL A 553 -11.27 29.59 -17.25
C VAL A 553 -11.45 28.55 -18.37
N ALA A 554 -12.67 28.05 -18.58
CA ALA A 554 -13.00 27.14 -19.68
C ALA A 554 -12.94 27.84 -21.06
N ALA A 555 -13.50 29.04 -21.19
CA ALA A 555 -13.47 29.83 -22.42
C ALA A 555 -12.04 30.24 -22.83
N THR A 556 -11.20 30.57 -21.83
CA THR A 556 -9.78 30.83 -22.06
C THR A 556 -9.10 29.59 -22.66
N ARG A 557 -9.39 28.38 -22.17
CA ARG A 557 -8.77 27.15 -22.72
C ARG A 557 -9.26 26.74 -24.12
N VAL A 558 -10.49 27.10 -24.51
CA VAL A 558 -11.01 26.88 -25.88
C VAL A 558 -10.30 27.80 -26.89
N LEU A 559 -10.03 29.05 -26.51
CA LEU A 559 -9.22 30.00 -27.30
C LEU A 559 -7.78 29.53 -27.54
N PHE A 560 -7.22 28.73 -26.62
CA PHE A 560 -5.85 28.20 -26.75
C PHE A 560 -5.73 26.91 -27.59
N ARG A 561 -6.84 26.30 -28.04
CA ARG A 561 -6.83 25.02 -28.78
C ARG A 561 -7.62 24.98 -30.09
N SER A 562 -8.31 26.05 -30.48
CA SER A 562 -8.99 26.12 -31.78
C SER A 562 -8.05 26.66 -32.88
N PRO A 563 -7.92 26.01 -34.05
CA PRO A 563 -7.16 26.56 -35.19
C PRO A 563 -7.85 27.78 -35.84
N ASP A 564 -9.11 28.04 -35.50
CA ASP A 564 -9.95 29.07 -36.11
C ASP A 564 -10.46 30.07 -35.05
N VAL A 565 -10.08 31.34 -35.22
CA VAL A 565 -10.29 32.44 -34.27
C VAL A 565 -11.74 32.92 -34.27
N ASP A 566 -12.43 32.83 -35.40
CA ASP A 566 -13.82 33.31 -35.56
C ASP A 566 -14.83 32.41 -34.84
N HIS A 567 -14.52 31.12 -34.72
CA HIS A 567 -15.34 30.16 -33.98
C HIS A 567 -15.28 30.39 -32.46
N ALA A 568 -14.10 30.78 -31.95
CA ALA A 568 -13.89 31.08 -30.54
C ALA A 568 -14.57 32.40 -30.11
N LEU A 569 -14.51 33.43 -30.95
CA LEU A 569 -15.23 34.70 -30.73
C LEU A 569 -16.75 34.48 -30.71
N THR A 570 -17.29 33.64 -31.60
CA THR A 570 -18.74 33.36 -31.64
C THR A 570 -19.26 32.67 -30.37
N ILE A 571 -18.49 31.76 -29.78
CA ILE A 571 -18.81 31.11 -28.50
C ILE A 571 -18.75 32.13 -27.36
N TYR A 572 -17.76 33.03 -27.37
CA TYR A 572 -17.57 34.04 -26.33
C TYR A 572 -18.71 35.08 -26.31
N THR A 573 -19.16 35.54 -27.48
CA THR A 573 -20.28 36.50 -27.61
C THR A 573 -21.60 35.90 -27.10
N LYS A 574 -21.84 34.60 -27.30
CA LYS A 574 -23.02 33.90 -26.77
C LYS A 574 -23.00 33.71 -25.25
N ILE A 575 -21.82 33.56 -24.65
CA ILE A 575 -21.66 33.44 -23.19
C ILE A 575 -21.92 34.79 -22.50
N LEU A 576 -21.44 35.90 -23.09
CA LEU A 576 -21.66 37.25 -22.57
C LEU A 576 -23.09 37.76 -22.77
N GLN A 577 -23.83 37.25 -23.76
CA GLN A 577 -25.24 37.59 -24.04
C GLN A 577 -26.25 36.67 -23.32
N GLY A 578 -25.80 35.78 -22.43
CA GLY A 578 -26.66 34.91 -21.62
C GLY A 578 -27.55 35.68 -20.62
N PRO A 579 -28.53 35.01 -19.98
CA PRO A 579 -29.68 35.65 -19.29
C PRO A 579 -29.34 36.42 -18.00
N TYR A 580 -28.06 36.60 -17.68
CA TYR A 580 -27.61 37.34 -16.51
C TYR A 580 -27.11 38.71 -16.97
N ASN A 581 -27.86 39.75 -16.63
CA ASN A 581 -27.58 41.13 -17.00
C ASN A 581 -26.38 41.65 -16.17
N TRP A 582 -25.17 41.58 -16.73
CA TRP A 582 -23.91 41.83 -15.99
C TRP A 582 -23.45 43.30 -15.94
N GLY A 583 -24.29 44.25 -16.35
CA GLY A 583 -23.96 45.68 -16.41
C GLY A 583 -23.86 46.43 -15.08
N ALA A 584 -23.70 45.75 -13.94
CA ALA A 584 -23.77 46.36 -12.61
C ALA A 584 -22.73 45.82 -11.61
N LEU A 585 -21.49 45.56 -12.06
CA LEU A 585 -20.37 45.31 -11.14
C LEU A 585 -19.63 46.63 -10.89
N ASP A 586 -19.79 47.13 -9.67
CA ASP A 586 -19.17 48.34 -9.14
C ASP A 586 -17.63 48.24 -9.16
N GLY A 587 -16.94 49.36 -9.40
CA GLY A 587 -15.52 49.43 -9.81
C GLY A 587 -14.47 48.82 -8.86
N LYS A 588 -14.87 48.30 -7.68
CA LYS A 588 -13.99 47.59 -6.74
C LYS A 588 -13.76 46.12 -7.11
N ALA A 589 -14.63 45.50 -7.91
CA ALA A 589 -14.45 44.10 -8.31
C ALA A 589 -13.42 43.91 -9.44
N ALA A 590 -13.12 44.96 -10.22
CA ALA A 590 -12.18 44.88 -11.35
C ALA A 590 -10.72 44.69 -10.92
N LEU A 591 -10.35 45.10 -9.70
CA LEU A 591 -8.99 44.94 -9.15
C LEU A 591 -8.67 43.51 -8.70
N ALA A 592 -9.67 42.65 -8.51
CA ALA A 592 -9.46 41.25 -8.11
C ALA A 592 -8.97 40.32 -9.24
N LEU A 593 -8.84 40.84 -10.47
CA LEU A 593 -8.48 40.06 -11.67
C LEU A 593 -7.11 40.44 -12.28
N GLY A 594 -6.38 41.39 -11.69
CA GLY A 594 -5.05 41.77 -12.13
C GLY A 594 -3.95 40.95 -11.45
N ALA A 595 -3.20 40.15 -12.21
CA ALA A 595 -1.95 39.56 -11.71
C ALA A 595 -0.85 40.62 -11.71
N CYS A 596 -0.43 41.09 -10.53
CA CYS A 596 0.73 41.96 -10.35
C CYS A 596 1.96 41.09 -10.05
N VAL A 597 3.01 41.20 -10.87
CA VAL A 597 4.27 40.50 -10.64
C VAL A 597 5.29 41.51 -10.14
N ILE A 598 5.69 41.40 -8.87
CA ILE A 598 6.76 42.21 -8.27
C ILE A 598 8.00 41.32 -8.19
N MET A 599 9.10 41.76 -8.80
CA MET A 599 10.42 41.11 -8.68
C MET A 599 11.39 42.07 -7.99
N THR A 600 12.00 41.62 -6.89
CA THR A 600 13.12 42.30 -6.24
C THR A 600 14.42 41.81 -6.87
N VAL A 601 15.18 42.73 -7.48
CA VAL A 601 16.49 42.44 -8.09
C VAL A 601 17.52 43.33 -7.39
N THR A 602 18.49 42.73 -6.71
CA THR A 602 19.63 43.45 -6.11
C THR A 602 20.82 43.40 -7.07
N GLY A 603 21.34 44.57 -7.45
CA GLY A 603 22.62 44.71 -8.15
C GLY A 603 22.60 44.71 -9.68
N VAL A 604 21.59 45.27 -10.34
CA VAL A 604 21.55 45.38 -11.82
C VAL A 604 21.24 46.82 -12.27
N GLU A 605 22.04 47.37 -13.18
CA GLU A 605 21.76 48.64 -13.87
C GLU A 605 20.58 48.49 -14.86
N ILE A 606 19.50 49.25 -14.62
CA ILE A 606 18.17 49.12 -15.25
C ILE A 606 18.13 49.53 -16.75
N ALA A 607 19.22 50.05 -17.32
CA ALA A 607 19.21 50.54 -18.71
C ALA A 607 19.21 49.41 -19.78
N ALA A 608 19.63 48.19 -19.44
CA ALA A 608 19.85 47.13 -20.44
C ALA A 608 18.60 46.29 -20.81
N GLU A 609 17.48 46.38 -20.06
CA GLU A 609 16.34 45.47 -20.26
C GLU A 609 15.35 45.86 -21.37
N ASN A 610 15.25 47.15 -21.73
CA ASN A 610 14.27 47.59 -22.74
C ASN A 610 14.48 46.94 -24.12
N GLY A 611 15.72 46.56 -24.46
CA GLY A 611 16.05 45.87 -25.71
C GLY A 611 15.74 44.37 -25.72
N VAL A 612 15.65 43.73 -24.55
CA VAL A 612 15.37 42.29 -24.41
C VAL A 612 13.86 42.05 -24.53
N TRP A 613 13.07 42.84 -23.82
CA TRP A 613 11.60 42.79 -23.88
C TRP A 613 11.07 43.10 -25.29
N ARG A 614 11.58 44.14 -25.96
CA ARG A 614 11.18 44.48 -27.34
C ARG A 614 11.53 43.38 -28.36
N ARG A 615 12.60 42.62 -28.15
CA ARG A 615 12.95 41.47 -29.00
C ARG A 615 12.08 40.24 -28.73
N LEU A 616 11.70 40.00 -27.47
CA LEU A 616 10.76 38.94 -27.08
C LEU A 616 9.37 39.19 -27.71
N PHE A 617 8.88 40.43 -27.64
CA PHE A 617 7.58 40.84 -28.20
C PHE A 617 7.51 40.81 -29.74
N ARG A 618 8.64 41.01 -30.44
CA ARG A 618 8.68 40.95 -31.91
C ARG A 618 8.70 39.53 -32.47
N ARG A 619 9.26 38.54 -31.77
CA ARG A 619 9.46 37.17 -32.28
C ARG A 619 8.34 36.17 -31.98
N ARG A 620 7.44 36.42 -31.00
CA ARG A 620 6.37 35.47 -30.65
C ARG A 620 4.97 36.05 -30.91
N ARG A 621 4.23 35.41 -31.82
CA ARG A 621 2.85 35.79 -32.21
C ARG A 621 1.87 35.74 -31.03
N THR A 622 2.15 34.89 -30.03
CA THR A 622 1.38 34.68 -28.79
C THR A 622 1.32 35.91 -27.87
N LEU A 623 2.38 36.72 -27.79
CA LEU A 623 2.42 37.92 -26.92
C LEU A 623 1.68 39.12 -27.52
N ARG A 624 1.42 39.14 -28.83
CA ARG A 624 0.63 40.19 -29.49
C ARG A 624 -0.87 40.03 -29.23
N CYS A 625 -1.36 38.79 -29.14
CA CYS A 625 -2.77 38.53 -28.79
C CYS A 625 -3.06 38.84 -27.32
N ALA A 626 -2.10 38.63 -26.41
CA ALA A 626 -2.23 38.99 -25.01
C ALA A 626 -2.30 40.52 -24.77
N ALA A 627 -1.64 41.32 -25.61
CA ALA A 627 -1.64 42.79 -25.47
C ALA A 627 -3.01 43.43 -25.81
N VAL A 628 -3.82 42.83 -26.68
CA VAL A 628 -5.19 43.32 -26.94
C VAL A 628 -6.11 43.07 -25.73
N LEU A 629 -5.81 42.06 -24.90
CA LEU A 629 -6.51 41.81 -23.64
C LEU A 629 -5.98 42.68 -22.48
N LEU A 630 -4.71 43.12 -22.51
CA LEU A 630 -4.11 43.89 -21.42
C LEU A 630 -4.38 45.40 -21.48
N VAL A 631 -4.85 45.94 -22.61
CA VAL A 631 -5.05 47.38 -22.81
C VAL A 631 -6.33 47.93 -22.14
N PHE A 632 -7.17 47.12 -21.50
CA PHE A 632 -8.41 47.63 -20.89
C PHE A 632 -8.47 47.69 -19.36
N LEU A 633 -7.45 47.25 -18.61
CA LEU A 633 -7.46 47.36 -17.13
C LEU A 633 -6.07 47.51 -16.52
N VAL A 634 -5.41 48.65 -16.73
CA VAL A 634 -4.32 49.11 -15.84
C VAL A 634 -4.53 50.59 -15.54
N THR A 635 -5.12 50.90 -14.39
CA THR A 635 -4.92 52.21 -13.75
C THR A 635 -3.70 52.07 -12.84
N LEU A 636 -2.59 52.68 -13.22
CA LEU A 636 -1.40 52.82 -12.37
C LEU A 636 -1.75 53.69 -11.16
N ALA A 637 -1.74 53.12 -9.96
CA ALA A 637 -1.72 53.87 -8.71
C ALA A 637 -0.29 53.87 -8.18
N ILE A 638 0.40 55.00 -8.32
CA ILE A 638 1.68 55.27 -7.63
C ILE A 638 1.32 56.08 -6.38
N GLY A 639 1.53 55.51 -5.20
CA GLY A 639 1.40 56.22 -3.93
C GLY A 639 2.73 56.19 -3.19
N GLU A 640 3.32 57.36 -2.95
CA GLU A 640 4.47 57.49 -2.05
C GLU A 640 4.01 57.51 -0.59
N PHE A 641 4.81 56.90 0.29
CA PHE A 641 4.53 56.77 1.70
C PHE A 641 5.45 57.70 2.48
N GLU A 642 4.97 58.90 2.83
CA GLU A 642 5.66 59.79 3.76
C GLU A 642 4.81 60.00 5.03
N GLY A 643 5.45 59.89 6.20
CA GLY A 643 4.87 60.33 7.47
C GLY A 643 3.62 59.58 7.96
N GLY A 644 3.36 58.35 7.48
CA GLY A 644 2.33 57.48 8.04
C GLY A 644 0.89 57.69 7.51
N ARG A 645 0.69 58.38 6.38
CA ARG A 645 -0.60 58.35 5.63
C ARG A 645 -0.39 58.33 4.12
N PHE A 646 -1.17 57.52 3.40
CA PHE A 646 -1.24 57.52 1.94
C PHE A 646 -2.09 58.69 1.42
N VAL A 647 -1.57 59.48 0.49
CA VAL A 647 -2.33 60.46 -0.31
C VAL A 647 -2.29 60.00 -1.78
N TYR A 648 -3.46 59.93 -2.43
CA TYR A 648 -3.56 59.57 -3.85
C TYR A 648 -3.55 60.84 -4.73
N VAL A 649 -2.66 60.91 -5.72
CA VAL A 649 -2.72 61.92 -6.79
C VAL A 649 -3.56 61.38 -7.94
N ARG A 650 -4.64 62.09 -8.30
CA ARG A 650 -5.41 61.85 -9.53
C ARG A 650 -4.70 62.48 -10.72
N PHE A 651 -4.54 61.73 -11.80
CA PHE A 651 -4.43 62.27 -13.16
C PHE A 651 -5.76 62.07 -13.88
#